data_AF-A0A381VG26-F1
#
_entry.id   AF-A0A381VG26-F1
#
_cell.length_a   1.000
_cell.length_b   1.000
_cell.length_c   1.000
_cell.angle_alpha   90.00
_cell.angle_beta   90.00
_cell.angle_gamma   90.00
#
_symmetry.space_group_name_H-M   'P 1'
#
loop_
_entity.id
_entity.type
_entity.pdbx_description
1 polymer ?
#
loop_
_entity_poly.entity_id
_entity_poly.type
_entity_poly.pdbx_seq_one_letter_code
_entity_poly.pdbx_strand_id
1 'polypeptide(L)'
;MNSAIFTVEDIEPPSITFFPAPNATGVPVATIPTITFNELVRNTDISAISNINVGSLITFKDTDANGADISMDATINAAKTVVTLTPAADFASEKDVFMCVDPVEDEDGNESIQACATFKTSDVILPDATWDPINGSVDVSVLKTVTVTFSEAVRNALNNSVLTNDNVDGLITLKYDNAGGEVISFDATIDNDKKVISVDPTDSFRSLKTVYAAIGATVEDDQDNAILATSTTFIVADSDPPTVAFTPSHNTVDVPVDTQIKLAFSEPVRLLNGTELDNSNVVALITVEREADGNTENFDAAVSDDDTEVTLTLNADLESEHMYNVSIGSTVMDVSGNALNPANAKFTTTDAKPPSVEFNPADSDTDVSIATDITITFDEAVRYLDASELTSDDVDTLITLKDKDSSGDDIPFDATINAPKTQITITPGSVFRTGQAVYVAIKAKVEDDMDNAIEAASATFNTEETPEIHVSAPSVAFTTEAGGKSTFSLTLGKEPTADVVVAIMSQDESEGKASVSGVTFTKQLWNESHEIEVEGQDDLIDDGDVPYLIGIMGVVSDDTRYEGVDPDDVLLINKDDSDKAGITVTPYRGLVTTEAGAKDSFSVKLESEPVADLTIALDRTKLSEGSLSSDTLIFTPANW
;
A
#
# COMPACT_ATOMS: atom_id res chain seq x y z
N MET A 1 93.67 99.41 -42.56
CA MET A 1 94.23 98.17 -41.97
C MET A 1 93.29 97.06 -42.38
N ASN A 2 93.74 96.17 -43.26
CA ASN A 2 92.96 95.00 -43.66
C ASN A 2 93.18 93.92 -42.60
N SER A 3 92.08 93.46 -42.00
CA SER A 3 92.08 92.36 -41.03
C SER A 3 92.08 91.03 -41.80
N ALA A 4 93.03 90.16 -41.50
CA ALA A 4 92.99 88.76 -41.96
C ALA A 4 92.22 87.94 -40.92
N ILE A 5 91.21 87.21 -41.37
CA ILE A 5 90.58 86.14 -40.59
C ILE A 5 91.42 84.90 -40.86
N PHE A 6 91.98 84.30 -39.80
CA PHE A 6 92.57 82.97 -39.86
C PHE A 6 91.48 81.98 -39.47
N THR A 7 91.14 81.06 -40.37
CA THR A 7 90.44 79.82 -40.01
C THR A 7 91.50 78.86 -39.48
N VAL A 8 91.25 78.31 -38.29
CA VAL A 8 92.02 77.17 -37.76
C VAL A 8 91.65 75.93 -38.58
N GLU A 9 92.65 75.14 -38.94
CA GLU A 9 92.51 73.83 -39.60
C GLU A 9 91.74 72.90 -38.68
N ASP A 10 90.78 72.15 -39.22
CA ASP A 10 90.08 71.12 -38.44
C ASP A 10 91.06 69.98 -38.13
N ILE A 11 91.03 69.50 -36.89
CA ILE A 11 91.89 68.43 -36.40
C ILE A 11 91.08 67.28 -35.80
N GLU A 12 89.75 67.39 -35.77
CA GLU A 12 88.86 66.38 -35.20
C GLU A 12 88.28 65.50 -36.31
N PRO A 13 88.33 64.16 -36.19
CA PRO A 13 87.64 63.28 -37.11
C PRO A 13 86.12 63.46 -37.10
N PRO A 14 85.41 63.09 -38.19
CA PRO A 14 83.96 63.17 -38.24
C PRO A 14 83.34 62.25 -37.18
N SER A 15 82.43 62.82 -36.38
CA SER A 15 81.63 62.11 -35.39
C SER A 15 80.45 61.39 -36.02
N ILE A 16 80.17 60.18 -35.53
CA ILE A 16 79.17 59.27 -36.10
C ILE A 16 77.99 59.11 -35.13
N THR A 17 76.79 59.33 -35.62
CA THR A 17 75.53 59.11 -34.89
C THR A 17 74.67 58.08 -35.62
N PHE A 18 74.24 57.05 -34.92
CA PHE A 18 73.36 56.00 -35.45
C PHE A 18 71.89 56.27 -35.13
N PHE A 19 71.03 55.93 -36.07
CA PHE A 19 69.59 55.75 -35.85
C PHE A 19 69.18 54.37 -36.39
N PRO A 20 68.55 53.49 -35.60
CA PRO A 20 68.31 53.59 -34.16
C PRO A 20 69.58 53.79 -33.34
N ALA A 21 69.43 54.37 -32.14
CA ALA A 21 70.55 54.57 -31.23
C ALA A 21 71.16 53.23 -30.81
N PRO A 22 72.47 53.16 -30.48
CA PRO A 22 73.10 51.92 -30.04
C PRO A 22 72.39 51.31 -28.82
N ASN A 23 72.11 50.00 -28.89
CA ASN A 23 71.34 49.20 -27.93
C ASN A 23 69.87 49.63 -27.76
N ALA A 24 69.28 50.33 -28.73
CA ALA A 24 67.85 50.59 -28.72
C ALA A 24 67.07 49.27 -28.79
N THR A 25 66.03 49.14 -27.97
CA THR A 25 65.07 48.02 -27.98
C THR A 25 63.71 48.52 -28.43
N GLY A 26 62.83 47.61 -28.86
CA GLY A 26 61.48 47.97 -29.30
C GLY A 26 61.46 48.79 -30.59
N VAL A 27 62.50 48.68 -31.43
CA VAL A 27 62.58 49.42 -32.69
C VAL A 27 61.52 48.85 -33.67
N PRO A 28 60.60 49.66 -34.21
CA PRO A 28 59.59 49.15 -35.15
C PRO A 28 60.22 48.37 -36.30
N VAL A 29 59.66 47.21 -36.65
CA VAL A 29 60.21 46.32 -37.68
C VAL A 29 60.35 46.97 -39.07
N ALA A 30 59.58 48.02 -39.36
CA ALA A 30 59.66 48.82 -40.58
C ALA A 30 60.67 49.99 -40.51
N THR A 31 61.50 50.05 -39.47
CA THR A 31 62.48 51.15 -39.29
C THR A 31 63.53 51.11 -40.40
N ILE A 32 63.82 52.29 -40.96
CA ILE A 32 64.92 52.49 -41.92
C ILE A 32 66.11 53.09 -41.17
N PRO A 33 67.21 52.34 -40.95
CA PRO A 33 68.36 52.86 -40.22
C PRO A 33 69.13 53.94 -40.98
N THR A 34 69.74 54.87 -40.25
CA THR A 34 70.62 55.90 -40.82
C THR A 34 71.90 56.06 -40.01
N ILE A 35 72.97 56.44 -40.69
CA ILE A 35 74.27 56.81 -40.10
C ILE A 35 74.54 58.26 -40.47
N THR A 36 74.65 59.13 -39.47
CA THR A 36 74.83 60.57 -39.64
C THR A 36 76.21 61.01 -39.19
N PHE A 37 76.87 61.81 -40.01
CA PHE A 37 78.12 62.50 -39.73
C PHE A 37 77.83 63.98 -39.41
N ASN A 38 78.57 64.59 -38.49
CA ASN A 38 78.44 66.02 -38.19
C ASN A 38 78.88 66.94 -39.35
N GLU A 39 79.62 66.38 -40.31
CA GLU A 39 80.22 67.11 -41.43
C GLU A 39 80.32 66.23 -42.69
N LEU A 40 80.80 66.84 -43.79
CA LEU A 40 80.95 66.17 -45.08
C LEU A 40 82.07 65.12 -44.99
N VAL A 41 81.77 63.87 -45.37
CA VAL A 41 82.77 62.79 -45.39
C VAL A 41 83.14 62.30 -46.78
N ARG A 42 84.36 61.78 -46.93
CA ARG A 42 84.90 61.09 -48.11
C ARG A 42 85.63 59.81 -47.71
N ASN A 43 86.01 58.98 -48.69
CA ASN A 43 86.80 57.78 -48.43
C ASN A 43 88.22 58.17 -47.96
N THR A 44 88.88 57.30 -47.19
CA THR A 44 90.24 57.51 -46.67
C THR A 44 91.35 57.54 -47.74
N ASP A 45 90.97 57.30 -49.00
CA ASP A 45 91.82 57.46 -50.19
C ASP A 45 91.52 58.76 -50.96
N ILE A 46 90.93 59.76 -50.30
CA ILE A 46 90.47 61.06 -50.81
C ILE A 46 89.35 61.01 -51.87
N SER A 47 88.86 59.83 -52.25
CA SER A 47 87.80 59.71 -53.25
C SER A 47 86.41 60.02 -52.67
N ALA A 48 85.52 60.60 -53.49
CA ALA A 48 84.19 60.97 -53.02
C ALA A 48 83.30 59.74 -52.74
N ILE A 49 82.54 59.79 -51.66
CA ILE A 49 81.48 58.81 -51.37
C ILE A 49 80.24 59.13 -52.21
N SER A 50 79.61 58.11 -52.78
CA SER A 50 78.45 58.17 -53.66
C SER A 50 77.53 56.99 -53.41
N ASN A 51 76.32 56.99 -53.99
CA ASN A 51 75.41 55.84 -53.91
C ASN A 51 75.98 54.57 -54.57
N ILE A 52 77.09 54.67 -55.33
CA ILE A 52 77.72 53.51 -55.98
C ILE A 52 78.69 52.79 -55.01
N ASN A 53 79.33 53.50 -54.09
CA ASN A 53 80.38 52.95 -53.21
C ASN A 53 80.05 53.02 -51.72
N VAL A 54 79.03 53.79 -51.29
CA VAL A 54 78.70 53.89 -49.85
C VAL A 54 78.33 52.53 -49.24
N GLY A 55 77.68 51.65 -49.99
CA GLY A 55 77.32 50.31 -49.50
C GLY A 55 78.51 49.43 -49.13
N SER A 56 79.70 49.62 -49.75
CA SER A 56 80.89 48.86 -49.39
C SER A 56 81.54 49.31 -48.08
N LEU A 57 81.16 50.48 -47.56
CA LEU A 57 81.60 50.97 -46.25
C LEU A 57 80.74 50.43 -45.11
N ILE A 58 79.61 49.76 -45.42
CA ILE A 58 78.62 49.35 -44.43
C ILE A 58 78.66 47.84 -44.23
N THR A 59 78.84 47.42 -42.98
CA THR A 59 78.51 46.06 -42.55
C THR A 59 77.11 46.08 -41.96
N PHE A 60 76.16 45.35 -42.56
CA PHE A 60 74.78 45.28 -42.08
C PHE A 60 74.35 43.82 -41.92
N LYS A 61 74.19 43.39 -40.67
CA LYS A 61 74.08 41.97 -40.30
C LYS A 61 73.00 41.73 -39.28
N ASP A 62 72.54 40.48 -39.23
CA ASP A 62 71.66 40.01 -38.19
C ASP A 62 72.47 39.65 -36.93
N THR A 63 71.90 39.78 -35.73
CA THR A 63 72.55 39.45 -34.44
C THR A 63 73.77 40.29 -34.07
N ASP A 64 74.93 40.06 -34.67
CA ASP A 64 76.22 40.70 -34.34
C ASP A 64 77.17 40.77 -35.55
N ALA A 65 78.45 41.09 -35.31
CA ALA A 65 79.48 41.19 -36.34
C ALA A 65 79.72 39.89 -37.15
N ASN A 66 79.35 38.73 -36.60
CA ASN A 66 79.50 37.41 -37.22
C ASN A 66 78.22 36.89 -37.86
N GLY A 67 77.10 37.60 -37.71
CA GLY A 67 75.83 37.17 -38.27
C GLY A 67 75.75 37.20 -39.78
N ALA A 68 74.63 36.71 -40.29
CA ALA A 68 74.29 36.72 -41.71
C ALA A 68 74.05 38.15 -42.18
N ASP A 69 74.42 38.42 -43.43
CA ASP A 69 74.20 39.74 -44.03
C ASP A 69 72.69 39.98 -44.19
N ILE A 70 72.24 41.17 -43.77
CA ILE A 70 70.90 41.65 -44.06
C ILE A 70 70.98 42.39 -45.40
N SER A 71 70.18 41.95 -46.37
CA SER A 71 70.11 42.62 -47.67
C SER A 71 69.55 44.03 -47.53
N MET A 72 70.30 45.03 -48.00
CA MET A 72 69.93 46.44 -47.94
C MET A 72 70.45 47.21 -49.16
N ASP A 73 69.80 48.35 -49.44
CA ASP A 73 70.29 49.40 -50.34
C ASP A 73 70.80 50.59 -49.52
N ALA A 74 72.06 50.98 -49.72
CA ALA A 74 72.67 52.10 -49.01
C ALA A 74 72.78 53.33 -49.92
N THR A 75 72.23 54.45 -49.48
CA THR A 75 72.32 55.73 -50.19
C THR A 75 72.92 56.81 -49.31
N ILE A 76 73.65 57.76 -49.90
CA ILE A 76 74.21 58.91 -49.20
C ILE A 76 73.60 60.20 -49.72
N ASN A 77 73.24 61.12 -48.81
CA ASN A 77 72.68 62.41 -49.21
C ASN A 77 73.69 63.27 -50.01
N ALA A 78 73.20 64.33 -50.66
CA ALA A 78 74.05 65.20 -51.47
C ALA A 78 75.16 65.91 -50.67
N ALA A 79 74.91 66.18 -49.38
CA ALA A 79 75.86 66.80 -48.45
C ALA A 79 76.93 65.83 -47.92
N LYS A 80 76.81 64.54 -48.21
CA LYS A 80 77.68 63.46 -47.70
C LYS A 80 77.74 63.39 -46.18
N THR A 81 76.62 63.70 -45.52
CA THR A 81 76.49 63.71 -44.06
C THR A 81 75.54 62.65 -43.53
N VAL A 82 74.73 62.01 -44.37
CA VAL A 82 73.76 60.99 -43.94
C VAL A 82 73.76 59.82 -44.91
N VAL A 83 74.01 58.62 -44.39
CA VAL A 83 73.80 57.34 -45.07
C VAL A 83 72.46 56.79 -44.62
N THR A 84 71.59 56.42 -45.56
CA THR A 84 70.32 55.73 -45.32
C THR A 84 70.45 54.28 -45.76
N LEU A 85 70.16 53.36 -44.85
CA LEU A 85 70.20 51.91 -45.07
C LEU A 85 68.76 51.44 -45.25
N THR A 86 68.36 51.07 -46.46
CA THR A 86 66.99 50.60 -46.75
C THR A 86 66.99 49.07 -46.83
N PRO A 87 66.49 48.34 -45.81
CA PRO A 87 66.41 46.88 -45.86
C PRO A 87 65.51 46.41 -47.01
N ALA A 88 65.80 45.23 -47.57
CA ALA A 88 65.01 44.66 -48.67
C ALA A 88 63.59 44.21 -48.24
N ALA A 89 63.39 44.00 -46.93
CA ALA A 89 62.11 43.69 -46.29
C ALA A 89 62.14 44.22 -44.84
N ASP A 90 60.96 44.37 -44.23
CA ASP A 90 60.84 44.67 -42.80
C ASP A 90 61.54 43.58 -41.97
N PHE A 91 62.07 43.96 -40.81
CA PHE A 91 62.74 43.02 -39.92
C PHE A 91 61.75 42.00 -39.32
N ALA A 92 62.27 40.83 -38.92
CA ALA A 92 61.48 39.88 -38.14
C ALA A 92 61.26 40.39 -36.71
N SER A 93 60.21 39.88 -36.03
CA SER A 93 59.93 40.16 -34.63
C SER A 93 61.14 39.89 -33.72
N GLU A 94 61.37 40.74 -32.71
CA GLU A 94 62.43 40.59 -31.71
C GLU A 94 63.85 40.37 -32.26
N LYS A 95 64.10 40.76 -33.52
CA LYS A 95 65.37 40.51 -34.19
C LYS A 95 66.42 41.55 -33.79
N ASP A 96 67.60 41.09 -33.39
CA ASP A 96 68.80 41.89 -33.25
C ASP A 96 69.39 42.25 -34.64
N VAL A 97 69.76 43.52 -34.82
CA VAL A 97 70.33 44.08 -36.05
C VAL A 97 71.63 44.81 -35.72
N PHE A 98 72.70 44.47 -36.44
CA PHE A 98 74.04 45.01 -36.29
C PHE A 98 74.43 45.84 -37.50
N MET A 99 74.93 47.06 -37.28
CA MET A 99 75.43 47.94 -38.33
C MET A 99 76.77 48.55 -37.96
N CYS A 100 77.73 48.54 -38.90
CA CYS A 100 78.97 49.31 -38.80
C CYS A 100 79.18 50.17 -40.03
N VAL A 101 79.90 51.27 -39.85
CA VAL A 101 80.53 52.02 -40.93
C VAL A 101 82.04 51.97 -40.78
N ASP A 102 82.72 51.61 -41.85
CA ASP A 102 84.19 51.64 -41.97
C ASP A 102 84.72 53.08 -41.89
N PRO A 103 86.02 53.27 -41.55
CA PRO A 103 86.65 54.59 -41.48
C PRO A 103 86.36 55.48 -42.70
N VAL A 104 85.98 56.73 -42.42
CA VAL A 104 85.81 57.82 -43.39
C VAL A 104 86.60 59.03 -42.92
N GLU A 105 86.96 59.95 -43.81
CA GLU A 105 87.67 61.18 -43.45
C GLU A 105 86.88 62.44 -43.86
N ASP A 106 87.16 63.56 -43.18
CA ASP A 106 86.65 64.88 -43.53
C ASP A 106 87.42 65.51 -44.72
N GLU A 107 87.17 66.80 -45.02
CA GLU A 107 87.89 67.49 -46.10
C GLU A 107 89.37 67.78 -45.77
N ASP A 108 89.70 67.92 -44.49
CA ASP A 108 91.03 68.25 -43.95
C ASP A 108 91.91 66.99 -43.70
N GLY A 109 91.35 65.79 -43.85
CA GLY A 109 92.06 64.49 -43.79
C GLY A 109 92.06 63.82 -42.41
N ASN A 110 91.15 64.19 -41.52
CA ASN A 110 91.00 63.55 -40.22
C ASN A 110 90.12 62.29 -40.36
N GLU A 111 90.73 61.11 -40.18
CA GLU A 111 90.06 59.80 -40.33
C GLU A 111 89.30 59.38 -39.06
N SER A 112 88.04 58.96 -39.21
CA SER A 112 87.24 58.35 -38.15
C SER A 112 87.68 56.91 -37.90
N ILE A 113 87.47 56.39 -36.70
CA ILE A 113 87.55 54.94 -36.46
C ILE A 113 86.27 54.26 -36.95
N GLN A 114 86.33 52.94 -37.20
CA GLN A 114 85.13 52.14 -37.45
C GLN A 114 84.17 52.29 -36.26
N ALA A 115 82.92 52.59 -36.55
CA ALA A 115 81.87 52.70 -35.54
C ALA A 115 80.78 51.67 -35.82
N CYS A 116 80.23 51.08 -34.76
CA CYS A 116 79.20 50.06 -34.85
C CYS A 116 78.08 50.31 -33.85
N ALA A 117 76.89 49.84 -34.17
CA ALA A 117 75.71 49.88 -33.32
C ALA A 117 74.87 48.62 -33.51
N THR A 118 74.23 48.19 -32.44
CA THR A 118 73.17 47.18 -32.44
C THR A 118 71.84 47.81 -32.08
N PHE A 119 70.75 47.25 -32.55
CA PHE A 119 69.41 47.49 -32.02
C PHE A 119 68.55 46.24 -32.10
N LYS A 120 67.56 46.11 -31.22
CA LYS A 120 66.58 45.03 -31.22
C LYS A 120 65.23 45.55 -31.68
N THR A 121 64.63 44.84 -32.62
CA THR A 121 63.31 45.19 -33.17
C THR A 121 62.19 44.83 -32.20
N SER A 122 61.03 45.49 -32.35
CA SER A 122 59.85 45.30 -31.51
C SER A 122 59.29 43.89 -31.66
N ASP A 123 58.71 43.37 -30.58
CA ASP A 123 57.84 42.23 -30.70
C ASP A 123 56.55 42.62 -31.44
N VAL A 124 56.14 41.81 -32.41
CA VAL A 124 54.92 41.94 -33.21
C VAL A 124 54.14 40.61 -33.25
N ILE A 125 54.56 39.60 -32.48
CA ILE A 125 53.91 38.30 -32.35
C ILE A 125 52.94 38.40 -31.17
N LEU A 126 51.68 38.00 -31.39
CA LEU A 126 50.68 37.97 -30.34
C LEU A 126 50.85 36.74 -29.43
N PRO A 127 50.52 36.82 -28.13
CA PRO A 127 50.52 35.65 -27.27
C PRO A 127 49.49 34.61 -27.70
N ASP A 128 49.92 33.35 -27.80
CA ASP A 128 49.04 32.22 -28.09
C ASP A 128 48.37 31.70 -26.81
N ALA A 129 47.05 31.49 -26.84
CA ALA A 129 46.28 31.02 -25.69
C ALA A 129 45.78 29.57 -25.89
N THR A 130 46.11 28.69 -24.94
CA THR A 130 45.75 27.26 -24.95
C THR A 130 44.88 26.89 -23.75
N TRP A 131 43.76 26.20 -23.99
CA TRP A 131 42.80 25.80 -22.94
C TRP A 131 42.99 24.36 -22.45
N ASP A 132 42.76 24.14 -21.16
CA ASP A 132 42.49 22.82 -20.56
C ASP A 132 41.22 22.93 -19.67
N PRO A 133 40.12 22.22 -19.99
CA PRO A 133 39.97 21.21 -21.05
C PRO A 133 40.10 21.76 -22.48
N ILE A 134 40.66 20.94 -23.37
CA ILE A 134 40.72 21.24 -24.81
C ILE A 134 39.30 21.25 -25.38
N ASN A 135 39.07 22.09 -26.38
CA ASN A 135 37.76 22.21 -27.02
C ASN A 135 37.27 20.86 -27.58
N GLY A 136 36.06 20.47 -27.17
CA GLY A 136 35.42 19.20 -27.52
C GLY A 136 35.71 18.05 -26.56
N SER A 137 36.39 18.30 -25.43
CA SER A 137 36.60 17.26 -24.41
C SER A 137 35.27 16.75 -23.86
N VAL A 138 35.20 15.46 -23.55
CA VAL A 138 34.06 14.80 -22.89
C VAL A 138 34.54 14.15 -21.60
N ASP A 139 33.60 13.71 -20.75
CA ASP A 139 33.89 13.04 -19.47
C ASP A 139 34.81 13.86 -18.55
N VAL A 140 34.64 15.18 -18.57
CA VAL A 140 35.41 16.08 -17.71
C VAL A 140 34.87 16.04 -16.30
N SER A 141 35.73 15.78 -15.31
CA SER A 141 35.33 15.75 -13.89
C SER A 141 34.50 16.97 -13.48
N VAL A 142 33.45 16.74 -12.68
CA VAL A 142 32.63 17.81 -12.06
C VAL A 142 33.45 18.77 -11.17
N LEU A 143 34.67 18.40 -10.78
CA LEU A 143 35.59 19.23 -9.97
C LEU A 143 36.73 19.85 -10.79
N LYS A 144 36.66 19.83 -12.12
CA LYS A 144 37.74 20.30 -12.98
C LYS A 144 37.96 21.81 -12.85
N THR A 145 39.17 22.22 -12.48
CA THR A 145 39.68 23.57 -12.72
C THR A 145 39.91 23.77 -14.21
N VAL A 146 39.37 24.85 -14.78
CA VAL A 146 39.62 25.24 -16.17
C VAL A 146 40.85 26.14 -16.20
N THR A 147 41.77 25.94 -17.14
CA THR A 147 42.96 26.80 -17.27
C THR A 147 43.11 27.34 -18.69
N VAL A 148 43.63 28.54 -18.81
CA VAL A 148 44.16 29.10 -20.05
C VAL A 148 45.62 29.47 -19.86
N THR A 149 46.48 28.91 -20.71
CA THR A 149 47.93 29.11 -20.72
C THR A 149 48.34 29.95 -21.93
N PHE A 150 49.09 31.01 -21.69
CA PHE A 150 49.66 31.90 -22.70
C PHE A 150 51.11 31.50 -23.04
N SER A 151 51.53 31.68 -24.29
CA SER A 151 52.93 31.45 -24.73
C SER A 151 53.93 32.32 -23.96
N GLU A 152 53.50 33.51 -23.53
CA GLU A 152 54.29 34.50 -22.82
C GLU A 152 53.48 35.25 -21.75
N ALA A 153 54.14 36.14 -21.02
CA ALA A 153 53.53 36.89 -19.93
C ALA A 153 52.57 37.94 -20.50
N VAL A 154 51.35 38.03 -19.95
CA VAL A 154 50.33 38.97 -20.43
C VAL A 154 49.94 40.02 -19.39
N ARG A 155 49.48 41.18 -19.87
CA ARG A 155 48.92 42.30 -19.10
C ARG A 155 47.55 42.73 -19.65
N ASN A 156 46.86 43.65 -18.97
CA ASN A 156 45.56 44.14 -19.41
C ASN A 156 45.68 45.04 -20.65
N ALA A 157 45.02 44.69 -21.75
CA ALA A 157 45.11 45.42 -23.02
C ALA A 157 44.39 46.78 -23.06
N LEU A 158 43.54 47.08 -22.06
CA LEU A 158 42.82 48.35 -22.01
C LEU A 158 43.67 49.48 -21.41
N ASN A 159 44.60 49.15 -20.51
CA ASN A 159 45.30 50.14 -19.68
C ASN A 159 46.73 49.75 -19.28
N ASN A 160 47.28 48.67 -19.82
CA ASN A 160 48.63 48.15 -19.60
C ASN A 160 48.91 47.80 -18.11
N SER A 161 47.88 47.63 -17.29
CA SER A 161 48.03 47.23 -15.89
C SER A 161 48.35 45.74 -15.76
N VAL A 162 49.10 45.39 -14.71
CA VAL A 162 49.48 44.00 -14.42
C VAL A 162 48.24 43.19 -14.03
N LEU A 163 48.18 41.93 -14.47
CA LEU A 163 47.13 41.01 -14.03
C LEU A 163 47.36 40.54 -12.58
N THR A 164 46.29 40.60 -11.80
CA THR A 164 46.24 40.18 -10.39
C THR A 164 45.03 39.30 -10.18
N ASN A 165 45.02 38.48 -9.12
CA ASN A 165 43.84 37.68 -8.77
C ASN A 165 42.57 38.56 -8.66
N ASP A 166 42.72 39.79 -8.18
CA ASP A 166 41.59 40.73 -8.07
C ASP A 166 40.97 41.20 -9.41
N ASN A 167 41.66 41.03 -10.56
CA ASN A 167 41.21 41.60 -11.83
C ASN A 167 41.02 40.58 -12.97
N VAL A 168 41.48 39.34 -12.80
CA VAL A 168 41.36 38.32 -13.85
C VAL A 168 39.97 37.71 -13.98
N ASP A 169 39.15 37.75 -12.92
CA ASP A 169 37.75 37.32 -12.98
C ASP A 169 36.98 38.02 -14.11
N GLY A 170 37.17 39.33 -14.24
CA GLY A 170 36.47 40.14 -15.24
C GLY A 170 36.88 39.86 -16.69
N LEU A 171 37.93 39.07 -16.91
CA LEU A 171 38.43 38.72 -18.25
C LEU A 171 37.87 37.38 -18.75
N ILE A 172 37.37 36.55 -17.84
CA ILE A 172 36.91 35.20 -18.13
C ILE A 172 35.38 35.17 -18.21
N THR A 173 34.87 34.45 -19.21
CA THR A 173 33.47 34.04 -19.28
C THR A 173 33.40 32.55 -19.02
N LEU A 174 32.66 32.13 -17.99
CA LEU A 174 32.37 30.73 -17.70
C LEU A 174 30.85 30.52 -17.62
N LYS A 175 30.30 29.67 -18.49
CA LYS A 175 28.86 29.47 -18.65
C LYS A 175 28.50 28.04 -18.98
N TYR A 176 27.25 27.64 -18.73
CA TYR A 176 26.70 26.41 -19.28
C TYR A 176 26.25 26.57 -20.73
N ASP A 177 26.28 25.47 -21.45
CA ASP A 177 25.81 25.23 -22.82
C ASP A 177 26.53 26.03 -23.92
N ASN A 178 26.60 27.36 -23.82
CA ASN A 178 27.23 28.25 -24.80
C ASN A 178 27.45 29.67 -24.24
N ALA A 179 27.97 30.58 -25.08
CA ALA A 179 28.22 31.99 -24.73
C ALA A 179 26.98 32.76 -24.19
N GLY A 180 25.77 32.34 -24.56
CA GLY A 180 24.50 32.92 -24.11
C GLY A 180 23.87 32.22 -22.91
N GLY A 181 24.45 31.13 -22.39
CA GLY A 181 23.87 30.33 -21.33
C GLY A 181 24.01 30.90 -19.92
N GLU A 182 23.63 30.07 -18.95
CA GLU A 182 23.67 30.41 -17.52
C GLU A 182 25.11 30.61 -17.05
N VAL A 183 25.34 31.64 -16.24
CA VAL A 183 26.66 31.95 -15.66
C VAL A 183 27.02 30.92 -14.60
N ILE A 184 28.26 30.43 -14.65
CA ILE A 184 28.85 29.60 -13.60
C ILE A 184 29.71 30.52 -12.73
N SER A 185 29.47 30.53 -11.42
CA SER A 185 30.31 31.28 -10.47
C SER A 185 31.69 30.62 -10.36
N PHE A 186 32.74 31.42 -10.37
CA PHE A 186 34.12 30.97 -10.23
C PHE A 186 34.98 32.03 -9.52
N ASP A 187 36.16 31.62 -9.09
CA ASP A 187 37.26 32.49 -8.66
C ASP A 187 38.46 32.20 -9.57
N ALA A 188 38.97 33.22 -10.26
CA ALA A 188 40.11 33.07 -11.15
C ALA A 188 41.39 33.60 -10.48
N THR A 189 42.47 32.84 -10.66
CA THR A 189 43.81 33.22 -10.20
C THR A 189 44.78 33.28 -11.36
N ILE A 190 45.76 34.16 -11.26
CA ILE A 190 46.86 34.28 -12.23
C ILE A 190 48.16 33.91 -11.54
N ASP A 191 48.98 33.11 -12.23
CA ASP A 191 50.29 32.74 -11.75
C ASP A 191 51.25 33.94 -11.63
N ASN A 192 52.42 33.71 -11.03
CA ASN A 192 53.42 34.76 -10.83
C ASN A 192 54.06 35.21 -12.15
N ASP A 193 54.20 34.30 -13.12
CA ASP A 193 54.79 34.57 -14.43
C ASP A 193 53.81 35.23 -15.41
N LYS A 194 52.53 35.39 -15.00
CA LYS A 194 51.45 35.99 -15.80
C LYS A 194 51.17 35.24 -17.10
N LYS A 195 51.33 33.92 -17.07
CA LYS A 195 51.13 33.02 -18.20
C LYS A 195 49.94 32.09 -18.04
N VAL A 196 49.46 31.85 -16.81
CA VAL A 196 48.39 30.86 -16.58
C VAL A 196 47.29 31.48 -15.73
N ILE A 197 46.08 31.56 -16.29
CA ILE A 197 44.87 31.83 -15.53
C ILE A 197 44.22 30.49 -15.19
N SER A 198 44.06 30.22 -13.90
CA SER A 198 43.28 29.10 -13.37
C SER A 198 41.90 29.61 -12.96
N VAL A 199 40.86 28.96 -13.45
CA VAL A 199 39.45 29.31 -13.26
C VAL A 199 38.82 28.20 -12.44
N ASP A 200 38.66 28.45 -11.14
CA ASP A 200 38.12 27.48 -10.18
C ASP A 200 36.62 27.74 -9.97
N PRO A 201 35.72 26.85 -10.44
CA PRO A 201 34.31 26.95 -10.16
C PRO A 201 34.03 26.96 -8.66
N THR A 202 33.13 27.82 -8.21
CA THR A 202 32.77 27.91 -6.78
C THR A 202 32.02 26.67 -6.30
N ASP A 203 31.20 26.11 -7.19
CA ASP A 203 30.47 24.85 -7.00
C ASP A 203 30.91 23.85 -8.06
N SER A 204 30.77 22.55 -7.78
CA SER A 204 31.00 21.50 -8.77
C SER A 204 30.12 21.69 -10.01
N PHE A 205 30.65 21.40 -11.20
CA PHE A 205 29.86 21.45 -12.41
C PHE A 205 28.68 20.48 -12.34
N ARG A 206 27.54 20.90 -12.93
CA ARG A 206 26.37 20.03 -13.10
C ARG A 206 26.69 18.91 -14.07
N SER A 207 26.24 17.71 -13.71
CA SER A 207 26.39 16.50 -14.49
C SER A 207 25.90 16.64 -15.94
N LEU A 208 26.59 16.01 -16.89
CA LEU A 208 26.28 15.98 -18.34
C LEU A 208 26.11 17.35 -19.02
N LYS A 209 26.41 18.45 -18.35
CA LYS A 209 26.33 19.79 -18.95
C LYS A 209 27.54 20.06 -19.84
N THR A 210 27.28 20.77 -20.92
CA THR A 210 28.36 21.42 -21.68
C THR A 210 28.78 22.69 -20.94
N VAL A 211 30.07 22.90 -20.74
CA VAL A 211 30.64 24.12 -20.16
C VAL A 211 31.35 24.88 -21.28
N TYR A 212 31.11 26.19 -21.32
CA TYR A 212 31.73 27.16 -22.21
C TYR A 212 32.64 28.07 -21.39
N ALA A 213 33.94 28.06 -21.69
CA ALA A 213 34.93 28.97 -21.12
C ALA A 213 35.55 29.83 -22.23
N ALA A 214 35.67 31.14 -22.01
CA ALA A 214 36.21 32.06 -23.01
C ALA A 214 36.97 33.22 -22.39
N ILE A 215 37.90 33.76 -23.18
CA ILE A 215 38.62 35.01 -22.91
C ILE A 215 38.57 35.87 -24.17
N GLY A 216 38.28 37.16 -24.00
CA GLY A 216 38.27 38.12 -25.10
C GLY A 216 39.67 38.53 -25.53
N ALA A 217 39.77 39.40 -26.53
CA ALA A 217 41.02 40.11 -26.88
C ALA A 217 41.28 41.22 -25.85
N THR A 218 41.43 40.83 -24.58
CA THR A 218 41.48 41.73 -23.41
C THR A 218 42.84 41.71 -22.70
N VAL A 219 43.75 40.84 -23.15
CA VAL A 219 45.12 40.76 -22.65
C VAL A 219 46.11 40.86 -23.80
N GLU A 220 47.30 41.38 -23.52
CA GLU A 220 48.37 41.66 -24.47
C GLU A 220 49.75 41.36 -23.86
N ASP A 221 50.79 41.27 -24.68
CA ASP A 221 52.18 41.19 -24.22
C ASP A 221 52.73 42.55 -23.72
N ASP A 222 54.03 42.65 -23.48
CA ASP A 222 54.64 43.90 -23.04
C ASP A 222 54.86 44.95 -24.15
N GLN A 223 54.59 44.57 -25.40
CA GLN A 223 54.77 45.34 -26.64
C GLN A 223 53.44 45.70 -27.34
N ASP A 224 52.32 45.59 -26.63
CA ASP A 224 50.95 45.94 -27.06
C ASP A 224 50.37 45.01 -28.15
N ASN A 225 50.84 43.76 -28.25
CA ASN A 225 50.24 42.73 -29.11
C ASN A 225 49.14 41.98 -28.33
N ALA A 226 47.89 42.35 -28.57
CA ALA A 226 46.73 41.70 -27.95
C ALA A 226 46.49 40.28 -28.49
N ILE A 227 46.06 39.37 -27.61
CA ILE A 227 45.63 38.03 -28.01
C ILE A 227 44.42 38.08 -28.93
N LEU A 228 44.20 37.00 -29.69
CA LEU A 228 42.91 36.75 -30.32
C LEU A 228 41.93 36.19 -29.29
N ALA A 229 40.67 36.65 -29.34
CA ALA A 229 39.61 36.08 -28.52
C ALA A 229 39.48 34.58 -28.80
N THR A 230 39.42 33.77 -27.74
CA THR A 230 39.40 32.31 -27.83
C THR A 230 38.46 31.70 -26.80
N SER A 231 37.96 30.50 -27.07
CA SER A 231 37.06 29.77 -26.18
C SER A 231 37.23 28.26 -26.31
N THR A 232 36.82 27.55 -25.27
CA THR A 232 36.71 26.09 -25.24
C THR A 232 35.30 25.67 -24.78
N THR A 233 34.79 24.59 -25.35
CA THR A 233 33.62 23.87 -24.82
C THR A 233 33.99 22.44 -24.44
N PHE A 234 33.44 21.93 -23.34
CA PHE A 234 33.62 20.53 -22.93
C PHE A 234 32.36 19.99 -22.24
N ILE A 235 32.19 18.66 -22.25
CA ILE A 235 31.07 17.97 -21.60
C ILE A 235 31.56 17.41 -20.25
N VAL A 236 30.81 17.73 -19.19
CA VAL A 236 31.05 17.26 -17.84
C VAL A 236 30.63 15.80 -17.73
N ALA A 237 31.43 15.00 -17.02
CA ALA A 237 31.16 13.60 -16.74
C ALA A 237 29.81 13.42 -16.08
N ASP A 238 29.18 12.29 -16.37
CA ASP A 238 28.03 11.88 -15.59
C ASP A 238 28.44 11.60 -14.15
N SER A 239 27.63 12.06 -13.21
CA SER A 239 27.84 11.97 -11.77
C SER A 239 26.56 11.73 -11.01
N ASP A 240 25.42 11.70 -11.71
CA ASP A 240 24.12 11.53 -11.11
C ASP A 240 23.77 10.04 -11.17
N PRO A 241 23.40 9.41 -10.04
CA PRO A 241 22.95 8.03 -10.06
C PRO A 241 21.71 7.81 -10.93
N PRO A 242 21.55 6.61 -11.52
CA PRO A 242 20.29 6.24 -12.14
C PRO A 242 19.16 6.30 -11.10
N THR A 243 17.96 6.66 -11.53
CA THR A 243 16.73 6.64 -10.72
C THR A 243 15.81 5.52 -11.19
N VAL A 244 14.90 5.07 -10.33
CA VAL A 244 13.95 3.99 -10.65
C VAL A 244 12.52 4.39 -10.30
N ALA A 245 11.60 4.16 -11.24
CA ALA A 245 10.16 4.31 -11.08
C ALA A 245 9.50 2.93 -11.00
N PHE A 246 8.63 2.74 -10.02
CA PHE A 246 7.91 1.48 -9.83
C PHE A 246 6.49 1.56 -10.40
N THR A 247 6.04 0.44 -10.97
CA THR A 247 4.63 0.16 -11.28
C THR A 247 4.25 -1.10 -10.53
N PRO A 248 3.22 -1.11 -9.67
CA PRO A 248 2.47 0.05 -9.19
C PRO A 248 3.34 1.12 -8.52
N SER A 249 2.91 2.39 -8.58
CA SER A 249 3.65 3.49 -7.96
C SER A 249 3.53 3.45 -6.44
N HIS A 250 4.49 4.05 -5.74
CA HIS A 250 4.49 4.10 -4.28
C HIS A 250 3.21 4.76 -3.73
N ASN A 251 2.60 4.10 -2.74
CA ASN A 251 1.30 4.39 -2.11
C ASN A 251 0.07 4.24 -3.02
N THR A 252 0.17 3.49 -4.12
CA THR A 252 -1.04 3.09 -4.89
C THR A 252 -1.90 2.16 -4.04
N VAL A 253 -3.21 2.37 -4.04
CA VAL A 253 -4.20 1.53 -3.36
C VAL A 253 -5.05 0.79 -4.38
N ASP A 254 -5.78 -0.22 -3.93
CA ASP A 254 -6.74 -1.01 -4.72
C ASP A 254 -6.11 -1.61 -6.00
N VAL A 255 -4.87 -2.08 -5.87
CA VAL A 255 -4.15 -2.70 -6.98
C VAL A 255 -4.68 -4.13 -7.18
N PRO A 256 -5.04 -4.54 -8.41
CA PRO A 256 -5.45 -5.92 -8.68
C PRO A 256 -4.41 -6.94 -8.22
N VAL A 257 -4.86 -8.06 -7.67
CA VAL A 257 -3.98 -9.11 -7.16
C VAL A 257 -3.11 -9.77 -8.23
N ASP A 258 -3.52 -9.68 -9.51
CA ASP A 258 -2.81 -10.17 -10.69
C ASP A 258 -1.96 -9.07 -11.37
N THR A 259 -1.71 -7.95 -10.69
CA THR A 259 -0.97 -6.81 -11.26
C THR A 259 0.41 -7.22 -11.76
N GLN A 260 0.81 -6.64 -12.89
CA GLN A 260 2.20 -6.71 -13.33
C GLN A 260 3.04 -5.68 -12.55
N ILE A 261 4.19 -6.13 -12.03
CA ILE A 261 5.14 -5.24 -11.35
C ILE A 261 6.28 -4.89 -12.31
N LYS A 262 6.65 -3.60 -12.39
CA LYS A 262 7.74 -3.11 -13.22
C LYS A 262 8.64 -2.12 -12.50
N LEU A 263 9.93 -2.15 -12.83
CA LEU A 263 10.92 -1.15 -12.45
C LEU A 263 11.46 -0.50 -13.72
N ALA A 264 11.27 0.81 -13.88
CA ALA A 264 11.77 1.59 -15.00
C ALA A 264 12.90 2.52 -14.54
N PHE A 265 14.10 2.32 -15.06
CA PHE A 265 15.28 3.12 -14.76
C PHE A 265 15.36 4.35 -15.67
N SER A 266 15.97 5.45 -15.18
CA SER A 266 16.16 6.67 -15.99
C SER A 266 17.14 6.50 -17.15
N GLU A 267 17.93 5.43 -17.12
CA GLU A 267 18.98 5.10 -18.08
C GLU A 267 19.38 3.62 -17.97
N PRO A 268 20.17 3.08 -18.92
CA PRO A 268 20.62 1.70 -18.90
C PRO A 268 21.46 1.36 -17.65
N VAL A 269 21.09 0.30 -16.93
CA VAL A 269 21.78 -0.11 -15.69
C VAL A 269 22.56 -1.42 -15.84
N ARG A 270 23.63 -1.56 -15.06
CA ARG A 270 24.51 -2.75 -15.00
C ARG A 270 24.81 -3.11 -13.54
N LEU A 271 25.32 -4.31 -13.29
CA LEU A 271 25.75 -4.71 -11.94
C LEU A 271 26.96 -3.89 -11.48
N LEU A 272 27.16 -3.71 -10.17
CA LEU A 272 28.29 -2.97 -9.60
C LEU A 272 29.69 -3.47 -10.02
N ASN A 273 29.80 -4.73 -10.46
CA ASN A 273 31.04 -5.31 -10.97
C ASN A 273 31.28 -5.01 -12.46
N GLY A 274 30.39 -4.26 -13.11
CA GLY A 274 30.43 -3.89 -14.53
C GLY A 274 29.79 -4.89 -15.50
N THR A 275 29.28 -6.03 -15.04
CA THR A 275 28.60 -6.99 -15.92
C THR A 275 27.18 -6.52 -16.25
N GLU A 276 26.68 -6.89 -17.44
CA GLU A 276 25.33 -6.54 -17.90
C GLU A 276 24.24 -7.11 -16.97
N LEU A 277 23.18 -6.34 -16.78
CA LEU A 277 21.98 -6.82 -16.09
C LEU A 277 21.23 -7.75 -17.04
N ASP A 278 20.81 -8.92 -16.57
CA ASP A 278 20.08 -9.89 -17.40
C ASP A 278 19.06 -10.69 -16.57
N ASN A 279 18.21 -11.45 -17.27
CA ASN A 279 17.15 -12.26 -16.65
C ASN A 279 17.68 -13.29 -15.63
N SER A 280 18.95 -13.68 -15.71
CA SER A 280 19.56 -14.67 -14.81
C SER A 280 20.08 -14.06 -13.51
N ASN A 281 20.37 -12.75 -13.49
CA ASN A 281 20.99 -12.07 -12.36
C ASN A 281 20.07 -11.05 -11.66
N VAL A 282 19.04 -10.52 -12.34
CA VAL A 282 18.18 -9.46 -11.79
C VAL A 282 17.29 -9.91 -10.62
N VAL A 283 16.84 -11.17 -10.62
CA VAL A 283 15.94 -11.70 -9.58
C VAL A 283 16.53 -11.57 -8.18
N ALA A 284 17.85 -11.76 -8.04
CA ALA A 284 18.54 -11.68 -6.76
C ALA A 284 18.65 -10.25 -6.19
N LEU A 285 18.30 -9.23 -6.98
CA LEU A 285 18.44 -7.81 -6.61
C LEU A 285 17.14 -7.19 -6.13
N ILE A 286 16.00 -7.82 -6.44
CA ILE A 286 14.67 -7.30 -6.20
C ILE A 286 14.03 -8.14 -5.10
N THR A 287 13.28 -7.50 -4.21
CA THR A 287 12.45 -8.18 -3.22
C THR A 287 11.03 -7.65 -3.32
N VAL A 288 10.06 -8.55 -3.42
CA VAL A 288 8.64 -8.26 -3.26
C VAL A 288 8.24 -8.89 -1.94
N GLU A 289 7.94 -8.08 -0.93
CA GLU A 289 7.60 -8.56 0.41
C GLU A 289 6.23 -8.06 0.85
N ARG A 290 5.49 -8.91 1.57
CA ARG A 290 4.28 -8.53 2.26
C ARG A 290 4.63 -7.89 3.60
N GLU A 291 4.14 -6.69 3.85
CA GLU A 291 4.57 -5.91 5.03
C GLU A 291 4.07 -6.51 6.36
N ALA A 292 2.92 -7.18 6.36
CA ALA A 292 2.28 -7.69 7.57
C ALA A 292 3.13 -8.76 8.30
N ASP A 293 3.85 -9.60 7.55
CA ASP A 293 4.62 -10.73 8.08
C ASP A 293 6.04 -10.87 7.53
N GLY A 294 6.42 -10.05 6.53
CA GLY A 294 7.73 -10.09 5.89
C GLY A 294 7.92 -11.27 4.95
N ASN A 295 6.84 -11.96 4.55
CA ASN A 295 6.93 -13.03 3.56
C ASN A 295 7.26 -12.46 2.18
N THR A 296 8.19 -13.11 1.49
CA THR A 296 8.63 -12.70 0.15
C THR A 296 7.91 -13.49 -0.92
N GLU A 297 7.46 -12.80 -1.97
CA GLU A 297 6.84 -13.41 -3.14
C GLU A 297 7.91 -13.91 -4.12
N ASN A 298 7.65 -15.07 -4.73
CA ASN A 298 8.49 -15.61 -5.78
C ASN A 298 8.05 -15.08 -7.15
N PHE A 299 9.01 -14.70 -7.98
CA PHE A 299 8.77 -14.17 -9.31
C PHE A 299 9.88 -14.56 -10.27
N ASP A 300 9.55 -14.61 -11.55
CA ASP A 300 10.49 -14.50 -12.65
C ASP A 300 10.64 -13.02 -13.05
N ALA A 301 11.76 -12.65 -13.65
CA ALA A 301 12.01 -11.28 -14.09
C ALA A 301 12.61 -11.24 -15.50
N ALA A 302 12.19 -10.26 -16.28
CA ALA A 302 12.69 -9.99 -17.62
C ALA A 302 13.23 -8.57 -17.70
N VAL A 303 14.49 -8.43 -18.14
CA VAL A 303 15.16 -7.17 -18.42
C VAL A 303 14.90 -6.79 -19.88
N SER A 304 14.63 -5.51 -20.16
CA SER A 304 14.48 -4.99 -21.52
C SER A 304 15.80 -5.00 -22.31
N ASP A 305 15.73 -5.03 -23.64
CA ASP A 305 16.92 -5.04 -24.51
C ASP A 305 17.83 -3.80 -24.37
N ASP A 306 17.31 -2.70 -23.79
CA ASP A 306 18.04 -1.46 -23.52
C ASP A 306 18.48 -1.30 -22.06
N ASP A 307 18.30 -2.34 -21.23
CA ASP A 307 18.63 -2.37 -19.80
C ASP A 307 17.93 -1.28 -18.96
N THR A 308 16.80 -0.73 -19.43
CA THR A 308 16.07 0.35 -18.73
C THR A 308 14.78 -0.10 -18.04
N GLU A 309 14.26 -1.29 -18.30
CA GLU A 309 13.04 -1.80 -17.66
C GLU A 309 13.23 -3.23 -17.17
N VAL A 310 12.73 -3.53 -15.98
CA VAL A 310 12.59 -4.88 -15.44
C VAL A 310 11.12 -5.15 -15.21
N THR A 311 10.57 -6.15 -15.90
CA THR A 311 9.20 -6.62 -15.70
C THR A 311 9.22 -7.90 -14.87
N LEU A 312 8.47 -7.92 -13.78
CA LEU A 312 8.30 -9.09 -12.92
C LEU A 312 7.07 -9.87 -13.34
N THR A 313 7.17 -11.19 -13.31
CA THR A 313 6.05 -12.14 -13.45
C THR A 313 5.95 -12.92 -12.14
N LEU A 314 4.94 -12.62 -11.34
CA LEU A 314 4.71 -13.33 -10.08
C LEU A 314 4.33 -14.79 -10.35
N ASN A 315 4.79 -15.70 -9.50
CA ASN A 315 4.50 -17.14 -9.65
C ASN A 315 3.07 -17.52 -9.19
N ALA A 316 2.42 -16.62 -8.45
CA ALA A 316 1.04 -16.70 -8.01
C ALA A 316 0.50 -15.26 -7.86
N ASP A 317 -0.82 -15.12 -7.91
CA ASP A 317 -1.48 -13.84 -7.62
C ASP A 317 -1.21 -13.44 -6.16
N LEU A 318 -1.14 -12.13 -5.92
CA LEU A 318 -0.96 -11.57 -4.58
C LEU A 318 -2.19 -11.86 -3.70
N GLU A 319 -2.01 -11.84 -2.38
CA GLU A 319 -3.16 -11.93 -1.47
C GLU A 319 -3.91 -10.59 -1.47
N SER A 320 -5.26 -10.65 -1.46
CA SER A 320 -6.12 -9.46 -1.37
C SER A 320 -5.95 -8.73 -0.04
N GLU A 321 -6.25 -7.42 -0.02
CA GLU A 321 -6.21 -6.56 1.18
C GLU A 321 -4.86 -6.48 1.93
N HIS A 322 -3.75 -6.70 1.24
CA HIS A 322 -2.41 -6.66 1.83
C HIS A 322 -1.55 -5.54 1.27
N MET A 323 -0.66 -5.00 2.11
CA MET A 323 0.40 -4.08 1.66
C MET A 323 1.63 -4.86 1.23
N TYR A 324 2.08 -4.58 0.01
CA TYR A 324 3.29 -5.12 -0.58
C TYR A 324 4.35 -4.02 -0.75
N ASN A 325 5.60 -4.36 -0.47
CA ASN A 325 6.77 -3.53 -0.66
C ASN A 325 7.70 -4.16 -1.72
N VAL A 326 7.88 -3.47 -2.84
CA VAL A 326 8.82 -3.86 -3.89
C VAL A 326 10.06 -3.01 -3.72
N SER A 327 11.22 -3.64 -3.55
CA SER A 327 12.48 -2.94 -3.31
C SER A 327 13.60 -3.42 -4.22
N ILE A 328 14.53 -2.49 -4.51
CA ILE A 328 15.80 -2.76 -5.17
C ILE A 328 16.91 -2.04 -4.41
N GLY A 329 18.01 -2.75 -4.15
CA GLY A 329 19.17 -2.19 -3.44
C GLY A 329 20.05 -1.29 -4.33
N SER A 330 21.16 -0.81 -3.78
CA SER A 330 22.21 -0.09 -4.54
C SER A 330 23.10 -1.02 -5.36
N THR A 331 22.54 -2.12 -5.87
CA THR A 331 23.24 -3.24 -6.48
C THR A 331 23.48 -3.06 -7.98
N VAL A 332 22.90 -2.01 -8.57
CA VAL A 332 23.09 -1.62 -9.97
C VAL A 332 23.70 -0.21 -10.06
N MET A 333 24.31 0.10 -11.21
CA MET A 333 24.91 1.39 -11.54
C MET A 333 24.68 1.74 -13.01
N ASP A 334 24.84 3.00 -13.37
CA ASP A 334 24.87 3.42 -14.77
C ASP A 334 26.17 3.02 -15.49
N VAL A 335 26.30 3.41 -16.76
CA VAL A 335 27.50 3.18 -17.57
C VAL A 335 28.73 4.01 -17.12
N SER A 336 28.50 5.08 -16.37
CA SER A 336 29.51 6.00 -15.84
C SER A 336 30.01 5.59 -14.44
N GLY A 337 29.40 4.56 -13.85
CA GLY A 337 29.76 3.99 -12.54
C GLY A 337 29.03 4.61 -11.36
N ASN A 338 27.99 5.42 -11.56
CA ASN A 338 27.19 5.95 -10.45
C ASN A 338 26.19 4.89 -9.99
N ALA A 339 26.32 4.45 -8.73
CA ALA A 339 25.47 3.42 -8.16
C ALA A 339 24.07 3.95 -7.84
N LEU A 340 23.03 3.19 -8.20
CA LEU A 340 21.64 3.45 -7.83
C LEU A 340 21.53 3.65 -6.31
N ASN A 341 20.76 4.67 -5.89
CA ASN A 341 20.35 4.77 -4.50
C ASN A 341 19.25 3.73 -4.21
N PRO A 342 19.33 2.96 -3.09
CA PRO A 342 18.31 1.97 -2.77
C PRO A 342 16.91 2.59 -2.79
N ALA A 343 15.98 1.93 -3.44
CA ALA A 343 14.64 2.45 -3.68
C ALA A 343 13.58 1.37 -3.43
N ASN A 344 12.39 1.80 -3.07
CA ASN A 344 11.25 0.92 -2.89
C ASN A 344 9.93 1.63 -3.22
N ALA A 345 8.91 0.82 -3.51
CA ALA A 345 7.53 1.26 -3.63
C ALA A 345 6.62 0.33 -2.83
N LYS A 346 5.64 0.94 -2.17
CA LYS A 346 4.60 0.22 -1.43
C LYS A 346 3.28 0.37 -2.15
N PHE A 347 2.44 -0.66 -2.16
CA PHE A 347 1.07 -0.56 -2.65
C PHE A 347 0.18 -1.52 -1.88
N THR A 348 -1.13 -1.28 -1.85
CA THR A 348 -2.11 -2.21 -1.29
C THR A 348 -2.88 -2.90 -2.40
N THR A 349 -3.11 -4.20 -2.24
CA THR A 349 -3.98 -4.96 -3.13
C THR A 349 -5.45 -4.68 -2.84
N THR A 350 -6.28 -4.73 -3.88
CA THR A 350 -7.74 -4.67 -3.77
C THR A 350 -8.29 -5.83 -2.95
N ASP A 351 -9.50 -5.68 -2.42
CA ASP A 351 -10.26 -6.86 -2.03
C ASP A 351 -10.66 -7.64 -3.29
N ALA A 352 -10.43 -8.95 -3.26
CA ALA A 352 -10.74 -9.89 -4.32
C ALA A 352 -11.58 -11.08 -3.79
N LYS A 353 -12.08 -10.98 -2.56
CA LYS A 353 -12.93 -11.99 -1.93
C LYS A 353 -14.37 -11.49 -1.93
N PRO A 354 -15.35 -12.36 -2.20
CA PRO A 354 -16.74 -11.98 -2.07
C PRO A 354 -17.18 -11.93 -0.60
N PRO A 355 -18.25 -11.17 -0.30
CA PRO A 355 -18.86 -11.16 1.03
C PRO A 355 -19.23 -12.57 1.49
N SER A 356 -18.95 -12.90 2.74
CA SER A 356 -19.44 -14.14 3.35
C SER A 356 -20.93 -14.03 3.71
N VAL A 357 -21.63 -15.17 3.71
CA VAL A 357 -23.07 -15.23 3.97
C VAL A 357 -23.35 -16.14 5.16
N GLU A 358 -23.95 -15.59 6.21
CA GLU A 358 -24.34 -16.32 7.42
C GLU A 358 -25.86 -16.24 7.64
N PHE A 359 -26.50 -17.39 7.85
CA PHE A 359 -27.94 -17.49 8.15
C PHE A 359 -28.17 -17.66 9.65
N ASN A 360 -29.20 -17.01 10.17
CA ASN A 360 -29.76 -17.28 11.48
C ASN A 360 -31.30 -17.30 11.40
N PRO A 361 -31.98 -18.42 11.66
CA PRO A 361 -31.43 -19.73 12.08
C PRO A 361 -30.41 -20.31 11.08
N ALA A 362 -29.41 -21.00 11.60
CA ALA A 362 -28.37 -21.62 10.81
C ALA A 362 -28.89 -22.87 10.08
N ASP A 363 -28.15 -23.32 9.06
CA ASP A 363 -28.49 -24.55 8.37
C ASP A 363 -28.49 -25.75 9.34
N SER A 364 -29.52 -26.58 9.24
CA SER A 364 -29.80 -27.72 10.11
C SER A 364 -30.17 -27.39 11.56
N ASP A 365 -30.42 -26.12 11.91
CA ASP A 365 -30.97 -25.79 13.23
C ASP A 365 -32.31 -26.51 13.47
N THR A 366 -32.53 -26.92 14.71
CA THR A 366 -33.77 -27.56 15.18
C THR A 366 -34.35 -26.78 16.34
N ASP A 367 -35.63 -26.98 16.63
CA ASP A 367 -36.31 -26.34 17.76
C ASP A 367 -36.34 -24.80 17.67
N VAL A 368 -36.34 -24.30 16.44
CA VAL A 368 -36.50 -22.87 16.17
C VAL A 368 -37.93 -22.46 16.49
N SER A 369 -38.12 -21.34 17.18
CA SER A 369 -39.46 -20.85 17.50
C SER A 369 -40.30 -20.65 16.23
N ILE A 370 -41.59 -21.00 16.28
CA ILE A 370 -42.51 -20.73 15.17
C ILE A 370 -42.69 -19.24 14.86
N ALA A 371 -42.28 -18.35 15.78
CA ALA A 371 -42.39 -16.90 15.63
C ALA A 371 -41.06 -16.22 15.24
N THR A 372 -40.02 -16.98 14.91
CA THR A 372 -38.70 -16.44 14.60
C THR A 372 -38.68 -15.69 13.26
N ASP A 373 -38.05 -14.52 13.25
CA ASP A 373 -37.59 -13.86 12.02
C ASP A 373 -36.27 -14.48 11.56
N ILE A 374 -36.04 -14.54 10.25
CA ILE A 374 -34.80 -15.05 9.68
C ILE A 374 -33.88 -13.87 9.37
N THR A 375 -32.57 -14.04 9.59
CA THR A 375 -31.56 -13.04 9.23
C THR A 375 -30.50 -13.65 8.34
N ILE A 376 -30.06 -12.87 7.36
CA ILE A 376 -28.89 -13.16 6.52
C ILE A 376 -27.88 -12.04 6.77
N THR A 377 -26.70 -12.38 7.28
CA THR A 377 -25.65 -11.42 7.62
C THR A 377 -24.46 -11.58 6.67
N PHE A 378 -23.89 -10.46 6.30
CA PHE A 378 -22.66 -10.34 5.51
C PHE A 378 -21.56 -9.73 6.39
N ASP A 379 -20.31 -10.14 6.17
CA ASP A 379 -19.13 -9.56 6.83
C ASP A 379 -18.81 -8.15 6.33
N GLU A 380 -19.33 -7.76 5.17
CA GLU A 380 -19.22 -6.43 4.60
C GLU A 380 -20.50 -5.97 3.90
N ALA A 381 -20.53 -4.71 3.45
CA ALA A 381 -21.70 -4.11 2.83
C ALA A 381 -21.94 -4.67 1.43
N VAL A 382 -23.20 -4.96 1.07
CA VAL A 382 -23.54 -5.48 -0.25
C VAL A 382 -24.40 -4.54 -1.10
N ARG A 383 -24.19 -4.59 -2.42
CA ARG A 383 -24.96 -3.89 -3.47
C ARG A 383 -25.37 -4.86 -4.58
N TYR A 384 -26.20 -4.45 -5.53
CA TYR A 384 -26.52 -5.27 -6.71
C TYR A 384 -25.34 -5.32 -7.69
N LEU A 385 -25.28 -6.36 -8.53
CA LEU A 385 -24.25 -6.56 -9.56
C LEU A 385 -24.10 -5.45 -10.62
N ASP A 386 -24.99 -4.46 -10.60
CA ASP A 386 -24.94 -3.27 -11.47
C ASP A 386 -24.55 -2.01 -10.68
N ALA A 387 -23.96 -2.20 -9.49
CA ALA A 387 -23.60 -1.21 -8.51
C ALA A 387 -24.76 -0.35 -7.95
N SER A 388 -26.02 -0.74 -8.20
CA SER A 388 -27.17 -0.07 -7.56
C SER A 388 -27.33 -0.49 -6.10
N GLU A 389 -27.77 0.43 -5.25
CA GLU A 389 -27.96 0.16 -3.82
C GLU A 389 -29.13 -0.81 -3.58
N LEU A 390 -28.97 -1.74 -2.64
CA LEU A 390 -30.09 -2.53 -2.11
C LEU A 390 -31.01 -1.66 -1.26
N THR A 391 -32.32 -1.80 -1.42
CA THR A 391 -33.31 -1.13 -0.59
C THR A 391 -34.26 -2.14 0.06
N SER A 392 -35.04 -1.70 1.05
CA SER A 392 -36.09 -2.59 1.60
C SER A 392 -37.29 -2.72 0.65
N ASP A 393 -37.34 -1.97 -0.45
CA ASP A 393 -38.42 -2.05 -1.43
C ASP A 393 -38.19 -3.16 -2.47
N ASP A 394 -36.94 -3.63 -2.64
CA ASP A 394 -36.54 -4.58 -3.70
C ASP A 394 -35.79 -5.83 -3.21
N VAL A 395 -35.31 -5.85 -1.96
CA VAL A 395 -34.57 -6.97 -1.38
C VAL A 395 -35.34 -8.30 -1.39
N ASP A 396 -36.68 -8.28 -1.35
CA ASP A 396 -37.53 -9.47 -1.50
C ASP A 396 -37.19 -10.30 -2.73
N THR A 397 -36.82 -9.64 -3.82
CA THR A 397 -36.52 -10.31 -5.10
C THR A 397 -35.28 -11.19 -5.04
N LEU A 398 -34.41 -10.98 -4.05
CA LEU A 398 -33.20 -11.75 -3.81
C LEU A 398 -33.45 -13.02 -3.00
N ILE A 399 -34.54 -13.04 -2.22
CA ILE A 399 -34.82 -14.08 -1.24
C ILE A 399 -35.76 -15.13 -1.81
N THR A 400 -35.53 -16.38 -1.43
CA THR A 400 -36.47 -17.49 -1.62
C THR A 400 -36.76 -18.08 -0.26
N LEU A 401 -38.04 -18.10 0.13
CA LEU A 401 -38.50 -18.73 1.38
C LEU A 401 -39.55 -19.79 1.04
N LYS A 402 -39.29 -21.05 1.40
CA LYS A 402 -40.09 -22.20 0.99
C LYS A 402 -40.30 -23.20 2.12
N ASP A 403 -41.37 -23.97 2.00
CA ASP A 403 -41.65 -25.11 2.86
C ASP A 403 -40.72 -26.29 2.50
N LYS A 404 -40.13 -26.96 3.48
CA LYS A 404 -39.27 -28.15 3.39
C LYS A 404 -37.93 -27.98 2.69
N ASP A 405 -37.93 -27.56 1.43
CA ASP A 405 -36.74 -27.52 0.57
C ASP A 405 -36.89 -26.51 -0.59
N SER A 406 -35.85 -26.42 -1.43
CA SER A 406 -35.81 -25.53 -2.61
C SER A 406 -36.94 -25.74 -3.64
N SER A 407 -37.62 -26.89 -3.62
CA SER A 407 -38.73 -27.24 -4.52
C SER A 407 -40.10 -27.14 -3.88
N GLY A 408 -40.18 -26.81 -2.58
CA GLY A 408 -41.44 -26.71 -1.88
C GLY A 408 -42.25 -25.45 -2.19
N ASP A 409 -43.39 -25.35 -1.51
CA ASP A 409 -44.35 -24.25 -1.65
C ASP A 409 -43.76 -22.95 -1.10
N ASP A 410 -44.03 -21.83 -1.76
CA ASP A 410 -43.57 -20.51 -1.31
C ASP A 410 -44.24 -20.11 0.01
N ILE A 411 -43.44 -19.64 0.96
CA ILE A 411 -43.90 -19.03 2.21
C ILE A 411 -43.91 -17.52 2.00
N PRO A 412 -45.05 -16.81 2.18
CA PRO A 412 -45.08 -15.35 2.10
C PRO A 412 -44.20 -14.71 3.17
N PHE A 413 -43.46 -13.67 2.82
CA PHE A 413 -42.61 -12.90 3.73
C PHE A 413 -42.51 -11.44 3.27
N ASP A 414 -41.92 -10.61 4.11
CA ASP A 414 -41.43 -9.26 3.81
C ASP A 414 -39.98 -9.19 4.29
N ALA A 415 -39.06 -8.70 3.45
CA ALA A 415 -37.66 -8.58 3.82
C ALA A 415 -37.21 -7.10 3.86
N THR A 416 -36.34 -6.79 4.82
CA THR A 416 -35.75 -5.47 4.99
C THR A 416 -34.23 -5.56 5.03
N ILE A 417 -33.55 -4.52 4.57
CA ILE A 417 -32.08 -4.41 4.61
C ILE A 417 -31.70 -3.30 5.59
N ASN A 418 -30.74 -3.59 6.47
CA ASN A 418 -30.23 -2.60 7.41
C ASN A 418 -29.49 -1.44 6.71
N ALA A 419 -29.27 -0.32 7.43
CA ALA A 419 -28.62 0.84 6.84
C ALA A 419 -27.17 0.58 6.36
N PRO A 420 -26.32 -0.20 7.08
CA PRO A 420 -24.99 -0.59 6.60
C PRO A 420 -24.97 -1.57 5.41
N LYS A 421 -26.11 -2.11 5.00
CA LYS A 421 -26.21 -3.15 3.96
C LYS A 421 -25.49 -4.47 4.28
N THR A 422 -25.35 -4.78 5.57
CA THR A 422 -24.69 -6.00 6.07
C THR A 422 -25.67 -7.02 6.60
N GLN A 423 -26.98 -6.72 6.67
CA GLN A 423 -27.97 -7.68 7.18
C GLN A 423 -29.33 -7.50 6.53
N ILE A 424 -29.88 -8.60 6.03
CA ILE A 424 -31.26 -8.74 5.59
C ILE A 424 -32.06 -9.42 6.71
N THR A 425 -33.18 -8.83 7.11
CA THR A 425 -34.15 -9.43 8.03
C THR A 425 -35.39 -9.84 7.24
N ILE A 426 -35.78 -11.10 7.31
CA ILE A 426 -36.91 -11.71 6.63
C ILE A 426 -37.98 -12.01 7.68
N THR A 427 -39.10 -11.30 7.60
CA THR A 427 -40.25 -11.49 8.48
C THR A 427 -41.31 -12.32 7.76
N PRO A 428 -41.60 -13.55 8.23
CA PRO A 428 -42.66 -14.38 7.66
C PRO A 428 -44.03 -13.69 7.77
N GLY A 429 -44.86 -13.81 6.73
CA GLY A 429 -46.20 -13.21 6.72
C GLY A 429 -47.18 -13.82 7.73
N SER A 430 -46.85 -14.99 8.27
CA SER A 430 -47.53 -15.66 9.38
C SER A 430 -46.52 -16.51 10.14
N VAL A 431 -46.78 -16.75 11.43
CA VAL A 431 -46.00 -17.73 12.21
C VAL A 431 -45.93 -19.08 11.51
N PHE A 432 -44.79 -19.76 11.65
CA PHE A 432 -44.58 -21.09 11.09
C PHE A 432 -45.48 -22.14 11.78
N ARG A 433 -45.58 -23.31 11.16
CA ARG A 433 -46.24 -24.46 11.80
C ARG A 433 -45.24 -25.19 12.67
N THR A 434 -45.71 -25.82 13.74
CA THR A 434 -44.88 -26.72 14.54
C THR A 434 -44.34 -27.89 13.70
N GLY A 435 -43.08 -28.25 13.88
CA GLY A 435 -42.41 -29.32 13.11
C GLY A 435 -42.23 -29.01 11.62
N GLN A 436 -42.39 -27.73 11.22
CA GLN A 436 -42.16 -27.29 9.86
C GLN A 436 -40.66 -27.19 9.58
N ALA A 437 -40.23 -27.81 8.47
CA ALA A 437 -38.93 -27.53 7.86
C ALA A 437 -39.06 -26.28 6.97
N VAL A 438 -38.16 -25.31 7.13
CA VAL A 438 -38.17 -24.03 6.41
C VAL A 438 -36.86 -23.89 5.64
N TYR A 439 -36.97 -23.68 4.34
CA TYR A 439 -35.85 -23.42 3.43
C TYR A 439 -35.77 -21.93 3.12
N VAL A 440 -34.61 -21.32 3.35
CA VAL A 440 -34.30 -19.93 3.00
C VAL A 440 -33.08 -19.89 2.10
N ALA A 441 -33.10 -19.04 1.06
CA ALA A 441 -31.96 -18.86 0.16
C ALA A 441 -31.83 -17.42 -0.32
N ILE A 442 -30.59 -17.04 -0.65
CA ILE A 442 -30.25 -15.79 -1.32
C ILE A 442 -29.59 -16.08 -2.67
N LYS A 443 -29.99 -15.32 -3.69
CA LYS A 443 -29.44 -15.43 -5.06
C LYS A 443 -28.04 -14.79 -5.15
N ALA A 444 -27.20 -15.32 -6.03
CA ALA A 444 -25.93 -14.72 -6.47
C ALA A 444 -26.16 -13.44 -7.29
N LYS A 445 -26.68 -12.40 -6.64
CA LYS A 445 -27.10 -11.13 -7.24
C LYS A 445 -26.65 -9.91 -6.43
N VAL A 446 -25.83 -10.13 -5.42
CA VAL A 446 -25.21 -9.07 -4.65
C VAL A 446 -23.69 -9.24 -4.65
N GLU A 447 -22.99 -8.12 -4.51
CA GLU A 447 -21.53 -7.99 -4.52
C GLU A 447 -21.09 -6.94 -3.49
N ASP A 448 -19.81 -6.92 -3.15
CA ASP A 448 -19.18 -5.86 -2.37
C ASP A 448 -18.94 -4.58 -3.21
N ASP A 449 -18.21 -3.62 -2.65
CA ASP A 449 -17.85 -2.39 -3.37
C ASP A 449 -16.74 -2.58 -4.43
N MET A 450 -16.06 -3.73 -4.44
CA MET A 450 -14.97 -4.12 -5.34
C MET A 450 -15.40 -5.12 -6.43
N ASP A 451 -16.72 -5.27 -6.64
CA ASP A 451 -17.34 -6.14 -7.64
C ASP A 451 -17.12 -7.65 -7.41
N ASN A 452 -16.86 -8.05 -6.17
CA ASN A 452 -16.79 -9.46 -5.77
C ASN A 452 -18.20 -9.99 -5.43
N ALA A 453 -18.82 -10.67 -6.39
CA ALA A 453 -20.16 -11.22 -6.23
C ALA A 453 -20.21 -12.43 -5.30
N ILE A 454 -21.23 -12.51 -4.43
CA ILE A 454 -21.49 -13.71 -3.64
C ILE A 454 -21.88 -14.89 -4.52
N GLU A 455 -21.60 -16.10 -4.05
CA GLU A 455 -22.25 -17.31 -4.55
C GLU A 455 -23.65 -17.45 -3.95
N ALA A 456 -24.55 -18.17 -4.63
CA ALA A 456 -25.88 -18.43 -4.10
C ALA A 456 -25.78 -19.32 -2.86
N ALA A 457 -26.46 -18.93 -1.79
CA ALA A 457 -26.37 -19.60 -0.49
C ALA A 457 -27.78 -19.91 0.04
N SER A 458 -27.88 -20.94 0.89
CA SER A 458 -29.16 -21.35 1.50
C SER A 458 -28.96 -22.03 2.84
N ALA A 459 -30.01 -22.01 3.67
CA ALA A 459 -30.12 -22.76 4.90
C ALA A 459 -31.50 -23.42 5.01
N THR A 460 -31.56 -24.58 5.65
CA THR A 460 -32.80 -25.27 6.01
C THR A 460 -32.82 -25.51 7.52
N PHE A 461 -33.84 -25.03 8.22
CA PHE A 461 -34.01 -25.29 9.66
C PHE A 461 -35.37 -25.91 9.96
N ASN A 462 -35.50 -26.51 11.14
CA ASN A 462 -36.74 -27.11 11.61
C ASN A 462 -37.27 -26.32 12.81
N THR A 463 -38.54 -25.97 12.73
CA THR A 463 -39.25 -25.31 13.83
C THR A 463 -39.60 -26.29 14.94
N GLU A 464 -39.90 -25.76 16.12
CA GLU A 464 -40.29 -26.53 17.29
C GLU A 464 -41.48 -27.47 17.03
N GLU A 465 -41.33 -28.73 17.45
CA GLU A 465 -42.39 -29.73 17.41
C GLU A 465 -43.51 -29.46 18.42
N THR A 466 -44.74 -29.90 18.12
CA THR A 466 -45.81 -29.98 19.12
C THR A 466 -45.41 -30.97 20.21
N PRO A 467 -45.38 -30.57 21.49
CA PRO A 467 -45.10 -31.49 22.56
C PRO A 467 -46.34 -32.32 22.91
N GLU A 468 -46.10 -33.53 23.38
CA GLU A 468 -47.15 -34.45 23.84
C GLU A 468 -47.06 -34.65 25.37
N ILE A 469 -48.21 -34.92 25.99
CA ILE A 469 -48.30 -35.43 27.36
C ILE A 469 -48.76 -36.89 27.25
N HIS A 470 -47.90 -37.82 27.66
CA HIS A 470 -48.21 -39.23 27.58
C HIS A 470 -48.90 -39.70 28.87
N VAL A 471 -50.05 -40.35 28.71
CA VAL A 471 -50.79 -41.01 29.77
C VAL A 471 -50.61 -42.52 29.61
N SER A 472 -50.09 -43.20 30.63
CA SER A 472 -49.95 -44.65 30.57
C SER A 472 -51.32 -45.33 30.68
N ALA A 473 -51.44 -46.53 30.11
CA ALA A 473 -52.56 -47.40 30.46
C ALA A 473 -52.54 -47.69 31.98
N PRO A 474 -53.71 -47.84 32.62
CA PRO A 474 -53.76 -48.20 34.03
C PRO A 474 -53.20 -49.61 34.26
N SER A 475 -52.54 -49.83 35.40
CA SER A 475 -51.91 -51.10 35.77
C SER A 475 -52.91 -52.25 35.85
N VAL A 476 -54.14 -51.93 36.25
CA VAL A 476 -55.34 -52.76 36.09
C VAL A 476 -56.53 -51.88 35.70
N ALA A 477 -57.42 -52.35 34.84
CA ALA A 477 -58.56 -51.55 34.36
C ALA A 477 -59.73 -51.43 35.36
N PHE A 478 -59.49 -51.72 36.64
CA PHE A 478 -60.52 -51.70 37.68
C PHE A 478 -59.94 -51.37 39.06
N THR A 479 -60.77 -50.79 39.91
CA THR A 479 -60.61 -50.71 41.37
C THR A 479 -61.65 -51.62 42.02
N THR A 480 -61.65 -51.72 43.36
CA THR A 480 -62.69 -52.47 44.08
C THR A 480 -63.12 -51.70 45.32
N GLU A 481 -64.36 -51.91 45.74
CA GLU A 481 -64.93 -51.29 46.93
C GLU A 481 -64.25 -51.78 48.21
N ALA A 482 -63.66 -52.98 48.21
CA ALA A 482 -62.76 -53.42 49.28
C ALA A 482 -61.41 -52.64 49.37
N GLY A 483 -61.29 -51.48 48.71
CA GLY A 483 -60.10 -50.63 48.67
C GLY A 483 -59.07 -51.05 47.62
N GLY A 484 -59.50 -51.76 46.58
CA GLY A 484 -58.67 -52.15 45.45
C GLY A 484 -58.15 -50.94 44.68
N LYS A 485 -56.89 -50.99 44.26
CA LYS A 485 -56.18 -49.86 43.65
C LYS A 485 -55.72 -50.14 42.22
N SER A 486 -55.65 -49.09 41.43
CA SER A 486 -54.99 -49.06 40.12
C SER A 486 -53.99 -47.90 40.06
N THR A 487 -53.01 -47.97 39.17
CA THR A 487 -52.03 -46.90 38.97
C THR A 487 -51.89 -46.56 37.49
N PHE A 488 -51.69 -45.29 37.16
CA PHE A 488 -51.28 -44.83 35.83
C PHE A 488 -50.15 -43.80 35.98
N SER A 489 -49.44 -43.47 34.91
CA SER A 489 -48.38 -42.47 34.96
C SER A 489 -48.47 -41.41 33.88
N LEU A 490 -47.86 -40.26 34.19
CA LEU A 490 -47.73 -39.12 33.28
C LEU A 490 -46.26 -38.81 33.01
N THR A 491 -45.93 -38.54 31.76
CA THR A 491 -44.62 -38.02 31.31
C THR A 491 -44.78 -37.00 30.19
N LEU A 492 -43.90 -36.02 30.12
CA LEU A 492 -43.82 -35.14 28.95
C LEU A 492 -43.01 -35.78 27.82
N GLY A 493 -43.40 -35.53 26.57
CA GLY A 493 -42.66 -35.97 25.39
C GLY A 493 -41.42 -35.12 25.05
N LYS A 494 -41.31 -33.91 25.61
CA LYS A 494 -40.20 -32.97 25.36
C LYS A 494 -39.88 -32.11 26.59
N GLU A 495 -38.66 -31.60 26.66
CA GLU A 495 -38.24 -30.67 27.70
C GLU A 495 -39.02 -29.34 27.59
N PRO A 496 -39.71 -28.89 28.66
CA PRO A 496 -40.45 -27.65 28.64
C PRO A 496 -39.53 -26.45 28.95
N THR A 497 -39.89 -25.27 28.45
CA THR A 497 -39.19 -24.00 28.69
C THR A 497 -39.67 -23.28 29.95
N ALA A 498 -40.86 -23.64 30.44
CA ALA A 498 -41.43 -23.22 31.72
C ALA A 498 -42.14 -24.41 32.38
N ASP A 499 -42.52 -24.29 33.66
CA ASP A 499 -43.19 -25.40 34.36
C ASP A 499 -44.54 -25.74 33.70
N VAL A 500 -44.84 -27.02 33.57
CA VAL A 500 -46.10 -27.54 33.02
C VAL A 500 -46.92 -28.14 34.16
N VAL A 501 -48.08 -27.54 34.45
CA VAL A 501 -48.97 -27.98 35.51
C VAL A 501 -50.15 -28.74 34.89
N VAL A 502 -50.33 -30.01 35.26
CA VAL A 502 -51.41 -30.89 34.80
C VAL A 502 -52.36 -31.16 35.95
N ALA A 503 -53.64 -30.82 35.84
CA ALA A 503 -54.62 -31.12 36.89
C ALA A 503 -55.25 -32.51 36.69
N ILE A 504 -55.58 -33.16 37.81
CA ILE A 504 -56.13 -34.52 37.86
C ILE A 504 -57.37 -34.51 38.77
N MET A 505 -58.49 -35.04 38.28
CA MET A 505 -59.75 -35.03 39.02
C MET A 505 -60.58 -36.27 38.71
N SER A 506 -61.16 -36.91 39.73
CA SER A 506 -62.16 -37.95 39.47
C SER A 506 -63.47 -37.33 39.00
N GLN A 507 -64.07 -37.89 37.95
CA GLN A 507 -65.41 -37.49 37.51
C GLN A 507 -66.51 -38.13 38.36
N ASP A 508 -66.18 -39.17 39.14
CA ASP A 508 -67.06 -39.74 40.14
C ASP A 508 -66.27 -40.16 41.40
N GLU A 509 -66.30 -39.30 42.43
CA GLU A 509 -65.60 -39.59 43.69
C GLU A 509 -66.31 -40.66 44.54
N SER A 510 -67.55 -41.09 44.23
CA SER A 510 -68.14 -42.26 44.92
C SER A 510 -67.54 -43.57 44.44
N GLU A 511 -66.93 -43.60 43.25
CA GLU A 511 -66.37 -44.81 42.65
C GLU A 511 -64.86 -44.92 42.78
N GLY A 512 -64.16 -43.78 42.69
CA GLY A 512 -62.72 -43.78 42.79
C GLY A 512 -62.10 -42.43 42.97
N LYS A 513 -60.95 -42.41 43.64
CA LYS A 513 -60.23 -41.18 43.96
C LYS A 513 -58.75 -41.30 43.62
N ALA A 514 -58.25 -40.32 42.87
CA ALA A 514 -56.82 -40.18 42.59
C ALA A 514 -56.05 -39.71 43.85
N SER A 515 -54.81 -40.17 44.01
CA SER A 515 -53.95 -39.86 45.16
C SER A 515 -53.48 -38.40 45.19
N VAL A 516 -53.51 -37.73 44.04
CA VAL A 516 -53.13 -36.32 43.87
C VAL A 516 -54.14 -35.61 42.96
N SER A 517 -54.26 -34.30 43.12
CA SER A 517 -55.13 -33.46 42.28
C SER A 517 -54.38 -32.80 41.10
N GLY A 518 -53.10 -33.09 40.93
CA GLY A 518 -52.27 -32.55 39.85
C GLY A 518 -50.79 -32.87 39.99
N VAL A 519 -50.06 -32.66 38.89
CA VAL A 519 -48.61 -32.87 38.76
C VAL A 519 -47.98 -31.63 38.14
N THR A 520 -46.77 -31.28 38.57
CA THR A 520 -45.97 -30.21 37.95
C THR A 520 -44.69 -30.80 37.38
N PHE A 521 -44.52 -30.69 36.06
CA PHE A 521 -43.27 -31.02 35.39
C PHE A 521 -42.40 -29.76 35.31
N THR A 522 -41.24 -29.81 35.94
CA THR A 522 -40.23 -28.76 35.80
C THR A 522 -39.28 -29.09 34.67
N LYS A 523 -38.56 -28.09 34.18
CA LYS A 523 -37.51 -28.27 33.17
C LYS A 523 -36.47 -29.34 33.55
N GLN A 524 -36.19 -29.57 34.83
CA GLN A 524 -35.18 -30.54 35.25
C GLN A 524 -35.70 -31.97 35.38
N LEU A 525 -37.02 -32.15 35.58
CA LEU A 525 -37.64 -33.44 35.89
C LEU A 525 -38.77 -33.78 34.89
N TRP A 526 -38.77 -33.16 33.72
CA TRP A 526 -39.84 -33.28 32.73
C TRP A 526 -40.04 -34.71 32.22
N ASN A 527 -38.95 -35.47 32.14
CA ASN A 527 -38.92 -36.84 31.67
C ASN A 527 -39.08 -37.86 32.80
N GLU A 528 -39.29 -37.42 34.05
CA GLU A 528 -39.60 -38.32 35.15
C GLU A 528 -41.07 -38.74 35.11
N SER A 529 -41.30 -40.05 35.16
CA SER A 529 -42.64 -40.62 35.21
C SER A 529 -43.27 -40.36 36.57
N HIS A 530 -44.36 -39.59 36.58
CA HIS A 530 -45.16 -39.35 37.78
C HIS A 530 -46.24 -40.42 37.87
N GLU A 531 -46.19 -41.26 38.90
CA GLU A 531 -47.18 -42.32 39.14
C GLU A 531 -48.34 -41.77 39.99
N ILE A 532 -49.56 -41.98 39.50
CA ILE A 532 -50.81 -41.61 40.16
C ILE A 532 -51.54 -42.90 40.52
N GLU A 533 -51.87 -43.01 41.80
CA GLU A 533 -52.64 -44.12 42.35
C GLU A 533 -54.10 -43.72 42.41
N VAL A 534 -54.99 -44.63 42.02
CA VAL A 534 -56.44 -44.48 42.09
C VAL A 534 -56.98 -45.57 42.99
N GLU A 535 -57.69 -45.16 44.04
CA GLU A 535 -58.27 -46.06 45.04
C GLU A 535 -59.79 -46.13 44.86
N GLY A 536 -60.32 -47.35 44.73
CA GLY A 536 -61.76 -47.60 44.72
C GLY A 536 -62.39 -47.14 46.01
N GLN A 537 -63.58 -46.55 45.93
CA GLN A 537 -64.32 -46.13 47.10
C GLN A 537 -65.43 -47.14 47.39
N ASP A 538 -65.62 -47.43 48.68
CA ASP A 538 -66.64 -48.35 49.20
C ASP A 538 -67.92 -47.56 49.46
N ASP A 539 -69.07 -48.09 49.05
CA ASP A 539 -70.36 -47.59 49.52
C ASP A 539 -71.08 -48.61 50.43
N LEU A 540 -72.41 -48.65 50.45
CA LEU A 540 -73.16 -49.63 51.24
C LEU A 540 -74.19 -50.38 50.38
N ILE A 541 -74.20 -50.12 49.07
CA ILE A 541 -75.21 -50.48 48.10
C ILE A 541 -74.62 -51.54 47.17
N ASP A 542 -75.36 -52.64 46.96
CA ASP A 542 -75.04 -53.58 45.87
C ASP A 542 -75.57 -52.98 44.56
N ASP A 543 -74.76 -52.14 43.90
CA ASP A 543 -75.08 -51.46 42.65
C ASP A 543 -74.34 -52.04 41.41
N GLY A 544 -73.46 -53.01 41.64
CA GLY A 544 -72.68 -53.72 40.64
C GLY A 544 -71.43 -52.98 40.16
N ASP A 545 -70.77 -53.51 39.14
CA ASP A 545 -69.54 -52.89 38.62
C ASP A 545 -69.83 -51.52 37.93
N VAL A 546 -69.37 -50.40 38.49
CA VAL A 546 -69.61 -49.04 37.97
C VAL A 546 -68.37 -48.46 37.26
N PRO A 547 -68.47 -48.06 35.97
CA PRO A 547 -67.37 -47.38 35.27
C PRO A 547 -67.29 -45.88 35.63
N TYR A 548 -66.07 -45.38 35.83
CA TYR A 548 -65.78 -43.97 36.09
C TYR A 548 -64.50 -43.50 35.39
N LEU A 549 -64.34 -42.18 35.22
CA LEU A 549 -63.18 -41.56 34.59
C LEU A 549 -62.35 -40.78 35.60
N ILE A 550 -61.03 -40.90 35.51
CA ILE A 550 -60.09 -39.92 36.06
C ILE A 550 -59.76 -38.93 34.95
N GLY A 551 -60.29 -37.72 35.10
CA GLY A 551 -60.07 -36.59 34.21
C GLY A 551 -58.64 -36.05 34.31
N ILE A 552 -57.95 -35.94 33.18
CA ILE A 552 -56.63 -35.31 33.08
C ILE A 552 -56.81 -34.01 32.31
N MET A 553 -57.22 -32.97 33.03
CA MET A 553 -57.74 -31.74 32.42
C MET A 553 -56.91 -30.53 32.82
N GLY A 554 -56.88 -29.52 31.96
CA GLY A 554 -56.38 -28.18 32.33
C GLY A 554 -54.86 -28.11 32.48
N VAL A 555 -54.15 -28.31 31.38
CA VAL A 555 -52.70 -28.07 31.31
C VAL A 555 -52.45 -26.56 31.23
N VAL A 556 -51.69 -26.05 32.19
CA VAL A 556 -51.30 -24.63 32.27
C VAL A 556 -49.78 -24.51 32.24
N SER A 557 -49.25 -23.68 31.34
CA SER A 557 -47.82 -23.40 31.24
C SER A 557 -47.54 -22.05 30.57
N ASP A 558 -46.48 -21.37 31.01
CA ASP A 558 -45.91 -20.26 30.23
C ASP A 558 -45.11 -20.76 29.01
N ASP A 559 -44.88 -22.07 28.91
CA ASP A 559 -44.43 -22.71 27.68
C ASP A 559 -45.63 -22.84 26.74
N THR A 560 -45.69 -21.96 25.75
CA THR A 560 -46.79 -21.89 24.77
C THR A 560 -46.98 -23.18 23.99
N ARG A 561 -45.99 -24.08 23.99
CA ARG A 561 -46.10 -25.39 23.35
C ARG A 561 -46.98 -26.35 24.17
N TYR A 562 -47.03 -26.21 25.50
CA TYR A 562 -47.82 -27.05 26.41
C TYR A 562 -49.13 -26.41 26.88
N GLU A 563 -49.28 -25.09 26.77
CA GLU A 563 -50.48 -24.37 27.19
C GLU A 563 -51.75 -24.91 26.48
N GLY A 564 -52.73 -25.35 27.27
CA GLY A 564 -54.02 -25.80 26.77
C GLY A 564 -54.03 -27.16 26.05
N VAL A 565 -52.94 -27.94 26.13
CA VAL A 565 -52.94 -29.35 25.69
C VAL A 565 -53.99 -30.13 26.50
N ASP A 566 -54.74 -31.01 25.83
CA ASP A 566 -55.83 -31.83 26.40
C ASP A 566 -55.46 -33.33 26.32
N PRO A 567 -54.90 -33.93 27.39
CA PRO A 567 -54.54 -35.35 27.44
C PRO A 567 -55.77 -36.29 27.50
N ASP A 568 -55.56 -37.57 27.21
CA ASP A 568 -56.61 -38.60 27.35
C ASP A 568 -56.95 -38.88 28.83
N ASP A 569 -58.25 -38.98 29.14
CA ASP A 569 -58.76 -39.41 30.45
C ASP A 569 -58.54 -40.92 30.69
N VAL A 570 -58.43 -41.31 31.97
CA VAL A 570 -58.24 -42.72 32.36
C VAL A 570 -59.56 -43.35 32.77
N LEU A 571 -60.01 -44.37 32.04
CA LEU A 571 -61.21 -45.15 32.33
C LEU A 571 -60.92 -46.31 33.28
N LEU A 572 -61.68 -46.40 34.37
CA LEU A 572 -61.65 -47.49 35.35
C LEU A 572 -63.07 -47.99 35.63
N ILE A 573 -63.14 -49.15 36.29
CA ILE A 573 -64.38 -49.75 36.78
C ILE A 573 -64.19 -50.02 38.27
N ASN A 574 -65.05 -49.49 39.13
CA ASN A 574 -65.09 -49.91 40.52
C ASN A 574 -65.91 -51.21 40.61
N LYS A 575 -65.32 -52.27 41.19
CA LYS A 575 -66.01 -53.55 41.33
C LYS A 575 -66.67 -53.67 42.69
N ASP A 576 -67.96 -53.95 42.65
CA ASP A 576 -68.81 -54.26 43.81
C ASP A 576 -68.43 -55.63 44.38
N ASP A 577 -67.55 -55.61 45.39
CA ASP A 577 -66.98 -56.80 46.02
C ASP A 577 -66.95 -56.78 47.56
N SER A 578 -67.39 -55.69 48.17
CA SER A 578 -67.52 -55.51 49.62
C SER A 578 -68.95 -55.78 50.10
N ASP A 579 -69.96 -55.40 49.30
CA ASP A 579 -71.36 -55.52 49.64
C ASP A 579 -72.07 -56.62 48.84
N LYS A 580 -73.12 -57.19 49.44
CA LYS A 580 -73.93 -58.20 48.76
C LYS A 580 -75.35 -58.22 49.27
N ALA A 581 -76.30 -58.10 48.37
CA ALA A 581 -77.72 -58.23 48.68
C ALA A 581 -78.00 -59.57 49.37
N GLY A 582 -78.55 -59.48 50.57
CA GLY A 582 -78.81 -60.63 51.42
C GLY A 582 -79.80 -60.31 52.55
N ILE A 583 -80.39 -61.36 53.10
CA ILE A 583 -81.28 -61.26 54.27
C ILE A 583 -80.81 -62.30 55.29
N THR A 584 -80.44 -61.86 56.48
CA THR A 584 -80.09 -62.76 57.60
C THR A 584 -81.21 -62.81 58.63
N VAL A 585 -81.56 -64.03 59.06
CA VAL A 585 -82.56 -64.29 60.08
C VAL A 585 -81.93 -64.99 61.28
N THR A 586 -82.02 -64.40 62.48
CA THR A 586 -81.37 -64.96 63.69
C THR A 586 -82.25 -64.90 64.94
N PRO A 587 -82.45 -66.04 65.65
CA PRO A 587 -82.14 -67.39 65.23
C PRO A 587 -83.17 -67.90 64.21
N TYR A 588 -82.71 -68.58 63.15
CA TYR A 588 -83.60 -69.15 62.14
C TYR A 588 -84.23 -70.50 62.56
N ARG A 589 -83.77 -71.10 63.67
CA ARG A 589 -84.22 -72.39 64.21
C ARG A 589 -84.16 -72.41 65.73
N GLY A 590 -84.83 -73.40 66.32
CA GLY A 590 -84.79 -73.64 67.76
C GLY A 590 -85.71 -72.71 68.56
N LEU A 591 -86.55 -71.94 67.88
CA LEU A 591 -87.57 -71.11 68.50
C LEU A 591 -88.64 -72.00 69.14
N VAL A 592 -88.98 -71.74 70.40
CA VAL A 592 -89.96 -72.54 71.16
C VAL A 592 -91.05 -71.65 71.75
N THR A 593 -92.28 -71.93 71.38
CA THR A 593 -93.49 -71.35 72.00
C THR A 593 -94.22 -72.41 72.82
N THR A 594 -95.12 -71.98 73.71
CA THR A 594 -95.98 -72.91 74.48
C THR A 594 -97.41 -72.42 74.55
N GLU A 595 -98.36 -73.35 74.75
CA GLU A 595 -99.78 -73.02 74.98
C GLU A 595 -100.00 -72.20 76.28
N ALA A 596 -99.01 -72.16 77.18
CA ALA A 596 -99.03 -71.29 78.36
C ALA A 596 -98.67 -69.82 78.04
N GLY A 597 -98.42 -69.49 76.77
CA GLY A 597 -98.17 -68.13 76.29
C GLY A 597 -96.70 -67.71 76.24
N ALA A 598 -95.75 -68.66 76.33
CA ALA A 598 -94.34 -68.35 76.13
C ALA A 598 -94.08 -67.91 74.69
N LYS A 599 -93.28 -66.85 74.53
CA LYS A 599 -92.89 -66.27 73.25
C LYS A 599 -91.40 -66.51 73.00
N ASP A 600 -91.07 -66.57 71.73
CA ASP A 600 -89.69 -66.54 71.23
C ASP A 600 -89.62 -65.55 70.07
N SER A 601 -88.41 -65.11 69.70
CA SER A 601 -88.23 -64.06 68.70
C SER A 601 -87.04 -64.33 67.79
N PHE A 602 -87.17 -63.94 66.53
CA PHE A 602 -86.07 -63.82 65.58
C PHE A 602 -85.96 -62.37 65.08
N SER A 603 -84.75 -61.98 64.70
CA SER A 603 -84.45 -60.72 64.03
C SER A 603 -84.19 -60.98 62.55
N VAL A 604 -84.53 -60.01 61.70
CA VAL A 604 -84.21 -59.98 60.27
C VAL A 604 -83.40 -58.72 60.01
N LYS A 605 -82.30 -58.84 59.26
CA LYS A 605 -81.42 -57.73 58.84
C LYS A 605 -81.09 -57.91 57.36
N LEU A 606 -81.01 -56.82 56.60
CA LEU A 606 -80.42 -56.84 55.26
C LEU A 606 -78.89 -56.80 55.36
N GLU A 607 -78.23 -57.40 54.37
CA GLU A 607 -76.76 -57.43 54.29
C GLU A 607 -76.18 -56.25 53.48
N SER A 608 -77.00 -55.54 52.67
CA SER A 608 -76.65 -54.29 51.99
C SER A 608 -77.80 -53.26 52.05
N GLU A 609 -77.49 -51.99 51.82
CA GLU A 609 -78.42 -50.87 51.81
C GLU A 609 -79.43 -51.00 50.66
N PRO A 610 -80.74 -50.99 50.95
CA PRO A 610 -81.73 -51.11 49.89
C PRO A 610 -81.93 -49.75 49.20
N VAL A 611 -81.78 -49.68 47.88
CA VAL A 611 -82.03 -48.46 47.07
C VAL A 611 -83.50 -48.01 47.03
N ALA A 612 -84.41 -48.80 47.60
CA ALA A 612 -85.83 -48.50 47.76
C ALA A 612 -86.43 -49.29 48.93
N ASP A 613 -87.56 -48.84 49.47
CA ASP A 613 -88.25 -49.52 50.56
C ASP A 613 -88.56 -51.00 50.23
N LEU A 614 -88.02 -51.93 51.03
CA LEU A 614 -88.21 -53.37 50.90
C LEU A 614 -89.24 -53.87 51.92
N THR A 615 -90.34 -54.46 51.44
CA THR A 615 -91.35 -55.11 52.29
C THR A 615 -91.23 -56.63 52.23
N ILE A 616 -90.91 -57.27 53.36
CA ILE A 616 -90.88 -58.72 53.50
C ILE A 616 -92.17 -59.18 54.19
N ALA A 617 -92.97 -59.99 53.50
CA ALA A 617 -94.13 -60.63 54.10
C ALA A 617 -93.72 -61.85 54.94
N LEU A 618 -94.27 -61.98 56.14
CA LEU A 618 -94.06 -63.12 57.03
C LEU A 618 -95.28 -64.04 56.97
N ASP A 619 -95.06 -65.33 56.70
CA ASP A 619 -96.12 -66.34 56.65
C ASP A 619 -95.89 -67.44 57.69
N ARG A 620 -96.99 -68.09 58.09
CA ARG A 620 -97.00 -69.18 59.07
C ARG A 620 -97.84 -70.35 58.55
N THR A 621 -97.27 -71.55 58.58
CA THR A 621 -97.89 -72.75 58.00
C THR A 621 -98.95 -73.41 58.89
N LYS A 622 -99.00 -73.07 60.18
CA LYS A 622 -99.96 -73.60 61.16
C LYS A 622 -100.56 -72.49 62.02
N LEU A 623 -101.64 -71.90 61.55
CA LEU A 623 -102.32 -70.75 62.18
C LEU A 623 -102.79 -71.01 63.63
N SER A 624 -103.03 -72.27 64.00
CA SER A 624 -103.48 -72.67 65.35
C SER A 624 -102.35 -72.88 66.36
N GLU A 625 -101.09 -72.97 65.93
CA GLU A 625 -99.95 -73.32 66.82
C GLU A 625 -99.20 -72.08 67.35
N GLY A 626 -99.39 -70.91 66.75
CA GLY A 626 -98.71 -69.68 67.15
C GLY A 626 -99.11 -68.47 66.31
N SER A 627 -98.78 -67.27 66.78
CA SER A 627 -99.03 -65.98 66.12
C SER A 627 -97.76 -65.16 65.99
N LEU A 628 -97.61 -64.43 64.89
CA LEU A 628 -96.52 -63.48 64.70
C LEU A 628 -96.87 -62.12 65.36
N SER A 629 -95.84 -61.37 65.73
CA SER A 629 -96.00 -59.98 66.22
C SER A 629 -96.26 -58.98 65.10
N SER A 630 -95.91 -59.33 63.86
CA SER A 630 -96.19 -58.57 62.64
C SER A 630 -96.34 -59.54 61.46
N ASP A 631 -97.15 -59.18 60.46
CA ASP A 631 -97.29 -59.94 59.21
C ASP A 631 -96.31 -59.45 58.11
N THR A 632 -95.65 -58.30 58.34
CA THR A 632 -94.66 -57.74 57.41
C THR A 632 -93.51 -57.07 58.16
N LEU A 633 -92.35 -57.01 57.52
CA LEU A 633 -91.21 -56.18 57.91
C LEU A 633 -90.93 -55.20 56.77
N ILE A 634 -90.72 -53.91 57.09
CA ILE A 634 -90.40 -52.87 56.11
C ILE A 634 -89.01 -52.35 56.43
N PHE A 635 -88.11 -52.43 55.45
CA PHE A 635 -86.75 -51.90 55.48
C PHE A 635 -86.65 -50.73 54.51
N THR A 636 -85.94 -49.68 54.91
CA THR A 636 -85.65 -48.45 54.17
C THR A 636 -84.13 -48.22 54.22
N PRO A 637 -83.55 -47.33 53.39
CA PRO A 637 -82.14 -46.92 53.52
C PRO A 637 -81.70 -46.55 54.94
N ALA A 638 -82.63 -46.09 55.79
CA ALA A 638 -82.33 -45.66 57.15
C ALA A 638 -82.43 -46.76 58.23
N ASN A 639 -82.95 -47.97 57.93
CA ASN A 639 -83.27 -48.97 58.95
C ASN A 639 -83.20 -50.45 58.51
N TRP A 640 -82.20 -50.81 57.70
CA TRP A 640 -82.01 -52.14 57.10
C TRP A 640 -81.25 -53.18 57.94
#